data_AF-A0A0H3PSS3-F1
#
_entry.id   AF-A0A0H3PSS3-F1
#
_cell.length_a   1.000
_cell.length_b   1.000
_cell.length_c   1.000
_cell.angle_alpha   90.00
_cell.angle_beta   90.00
_cell.angle_gamma   90.00
#
_symmetry.space_group_name_H-M   'P 1'
#
loop_
_entity.id
_entity.type
_entity.pdbx_description
1 polymer ?
#
loop_
_entity_poly.entity_id
_entity_poly.type
_entity_poly.pdbx_seq_one_letter_code
_entity_poly.pdbx_strand_id
1 'polypeptide(L)'
;MTADERNVVKAATDDSMEAAYMLKDNIRWYYHNGDLSLPANFSNKNKLVVNGNLTISGDYDDYLSGNGHLIVLGNVIVDNFINHDFAYVKGQMTAKGLVYADYNDHNFEVMKGISARGIIVSDKATQFEVIKAEFYINEDGSGEGYNWDENIQKAYSLVTADLYDHTEIETDNISNAYPDYDSVADNIVQGLPLFRDKAAPEINEKLKWIETGKLDNFPANKIKHQDPLVARFLTHTESLSPAVMLQLLQHPDDQTRESMAQSWPAQQMHWLTDELIKDEAVARGLVKNSNISADVNKKLMSVPVESVQLEQARQDNLSPDIVASLSHSPFLSVRKTLLSHYDYAWLVPTAVADELINNEDPELRERITGADLTAQQAVMLSKDKSLKVREALARTLTELKITQLSATLRTEDIERIAEQMYLDNKENKNIVKVLLIALPEMRQLSLAKEDVHNLREGARYLTSKDVISYLLTQHDVPTVWDELARDKLLPLEYKKQLWQRTLNLMMSKRQEDQEQAYEVQLALIDNGVVDEEMLNNAIDLLVDLPAEYRYRMRNQLFDNKELPSGIINKLDQQYRFNSDWALAVVSMKNSTRRQSERGLHRWNHEDSDIFAELATIKDKSDDEWWRALLQSRNDHLRQTALRNAHTPASLLTTLTESQDRSLAINNPQLAADVKTVWLKEDPSLLLFVDKPDLSQLRDLVKTGATRKIRNEARHRLEEKQ
;
A
#
# COMPACT_ATOMS: atom_id res chain seq x y z
N MET A 1 -13.97 -30.20 -4.61
CA MET A 1 -13.39 -31.24 -3.73
C MET A 1 -14.45 -31.73 -2.75
N THR A 2 -14.65 -33.03 -2.63
CA THR A 2 -15.51 -33.69 -1.62
C THR A 2 -14.79 -33.82 -0.27
N ALA A 3 -15.50 -34.28 0.77
CA ALA A 3 -14.89 -34.52 2.09
C ALA A 3 -13.83 -35.64 2.06
N ASP A 4 -14.11 -36.72 1.32
CA ASP A 4 -13.17 -37.84 1.17
C ASP A 4 -11.91 -37.42 0.41
N GLU A 5 -12.08 -36.67 -0.69
CA GLU A 5 -10.95 -36.09 -1.42
C GLU A 5 -10.12 -35.16 -0.51
N ARG A 6 -10.76 -34.33 0.31
CA ARG A 6 -10.07 -33.45 1.26
C ARG A 6 -9.23 -34.26 2.27
N ASN A 7 -9.73 -35.39 2.74
CA ASN A 7 -8.99 -36.25 3.67
C ASN A 7 -7.78 -36.90 3.02
N VAL A 8 -7.90 -37.32 1.76
CA VAL A 8 -6.76 -37.84 0.97
C VAL A 8 -5.67 -36.77 0.83
N VAL A 9 -6.05 -35.55 0.47
CA VAL A 9 -5.09 -34.45 0.31
C VAL A 9 -4.44 -34.10 1.64
N LYS A 10 -5.21 -33.95 2.72
CA LYS A 10 -4.68 -33.68 4.06
C LYS A 10 -3.68 -34.74 4.54
N ALA A 11 -3.93 -36.01 4.25
CA ALA A 11 -3.01 -37.09 4.59
C ALA A 11 -1.74 -37.08 3.72
N ALA A 12 -1.83 -36.59 2.48
CA ALA A 12 -0.69 -36.51 1.57
C ALA A 12 0.19 -35.27 1.82
N THR A 13 -0.37 -34.21 2.41
CA THR A 13 0.32 -32.94 2.72
C THR A 13 0.58 -32.78 4.22
N ASP A 14 0.73 -33.88 4.97
CA ASP A 14 0.97 -33.88 6.41
C ASP A 14 2.36 -33.34 6.81
N ASP A 15 3.25 -33.21 5.83
CA ASP A 15 4.58 -32.60 5.91
C ASP A 15 4.58 -31.09 5.64
N SER A 16 3.42 -30.50 5.34
CA SER A 16 3.26 -29.06 5.10
C SER A 16 2.29 -28.44 6.10
N MET A 17 2.81 -27.54 6.94
CA MET A 17 1.98 -26.81 7.89
C MET A 17 1.01 -25.86 7.17
N GLU A 18 1.46 -25.22 6.09
CA GLU A 18 0.67 -24.27 5.31
C GLU A 18 -0.42 -24.97 4.50
N ALA A 19 -0.11 -26.10 3.84
CA ALA A 19 -1.14 -26.91 3.18
C ALA A 19 -2.21 -27.37 4.17
N ALA A 20 -1.80 -27.80 5.37
CA ALA A 20 -2.72 -28.21 6.41
C ALA A 20 -3.60 -27.06 6.92
N TYR A 21 -3.06 -25.83 6.99
CA TYR A 21 -3.80 -24.61 7.30
C TYR A 21 -4.81 -24.26 6.20
N MET A 22 -4.37 -24.17 4.95
CA MET A 22 -5.19 -23.82 3.78
C MET A 22 -6.33 -24.81 3.50
N LEU A 23 -6.17 -26.08 3.92
CA LEU A 23 -7.20 -27.13 3.83
C LEU A 23 -8.17 -27.16 5.02
N LYS A 24 -7.96 -26.36 6.08
CA LYS A 24 -8.91 -26.19 7.19
C LYS A 24 -10.04 -25.24 6.84
N ASP A 25 -9.77 -24.24 6.02
CA ASP A 25 -10.77 -23.25 5.68
C ASP A 25 -11.89 -23.85 4.81
N ASN A 26 -13.11 -23.31 4.95
CA ASN A 26 -14.28 -23.63 4.11
C ASN A 26 -14.15 -23.09 2.67
N ILE A 27 -12.92 -22.97 2.21
CA ILE A 27 -12.52 -22.53 0.90
C ILE A 27 -12.82 -23.65 -0.12
N ARG A 28 -13.34 -23.24 -1.28
CA ARG A 28 -13.66 -24.14 -2.39
C ARG A 28 -12.41 -24.46 -3.22
N TRP A 29 -12.00 -25.72 -3.20
CA TRP A 29 -10.93 -26.26 -4.06
C TRP A 29 -11.49 -27.02 -5.27
N TYR A 30 -10.93 -26.74 -6.44
CA TYR A 30 -11.05 -27.57 -7.63
C TYR A 30 -10.11 -28.77 -7.49
N TYR A 31 -10.62 -29.97 -7.73
CA TYR A 31 -9.90 -31.20 -7.53
C TYR A 31 -9.87 -31.98 -8.83
N HIS A 32 -8.66 -32.28 -9.31
CA HIS A 32 -8.42 -33.13 -10.46
C HIS A 32 -7.80 -34.45 -9.97
N ASN A 33 -8.46 -35.56 -10.29
CA ASN A 33 -7.99 -36.88 -9.89
C ASN A 33 -7.15 -37.51 -10.99
N GLY A 34 -5.90 -37.87 -10.69
CA GLY A 34 -4.93 -38.38 -11.65
C GLY A 34 -4.04 -37.28 -12.25
N ASP A 35 -3.28 -37.65 -13.28
CA ASP A 35 -2.36 -36.73 -13.95
C ASP A 35 -3.12 -35.67 -14.76
N LEU A 36 -2.63 -34.43 -14.72
CA LEU A 36 -3.16 -33.29 -15.45
C LEU A 36 -2.12 -32.79 -16.47
N SER A 37 -2.50 -32.71 -17.73
CA SER A 37 -1.66 -32.15 -18.80
C SER A 37 -2.35 -30.95 -19.43
N LEU A 38 -1.68 -29.80 -19.42
CA LEU A 38 -2.13 -28.55 -19.99
C LEU A 38 -1.26 -28.21 -21.22
N PRO A 39 -1.84 -27.97 -22.41
CA PRO A 39 -1.09 -27.84 -23.65
C PRO A 39 -0.51 -26.44 -23.92
N ALA A 40 -0.70 -25.49 -23.00
CA ALA A 40 -0.30 -24.10 -23.14
C ALA A 40 -0.10 -23.47 -21.74
N ASN A 41 0.30 -22.19 -21.72
CA ASN A 41 0.43 -21.39 -20.51
C ASN A 41 -0.82 -21.48 -19.63
N PHE A 42 -0.62 -21.59 -18.32
CA PHE A 42 -1.66 -21.73 -17.32
C PHE A 42 -1.53 -20.63 -16.27
N SER A 43 -2.36 -19.60 -16.43
CA SER A 43 -2.56 -18.54 -15.45
C SER A 43 -3.67 -18.95 -14.49
N ASN A 44 -3.29 -19.36 -13.28
CA ASN A 44 -4.14 -20.01 -12.30
C ASN A 44 -4.92 -18.98 -11.47
N LYS A 45 -6.22 -18.87 -11.73
CA LYS A 45 -7.16 -18.00 -10.97
C LYS A 45 -7.87 -18.70 -9.82
N ASN A 46 -7.49 -19.95 -9.52
CA ASN A 46 -8.27 -20.84 -8.68
C ASN A 46 -7.41 -21.58 -7.68
N LYS A 47 -8.09 -22.16 -6.69
CA LYS A 47 -7.51 -23.11 -5.74
C LYS A 47 -7.59 -24.51 -6.33
N LEU A 48 -6.49 -24.99 -6.88
CA LEU A 48 -6.40 -26.25 -7.63
C LEU A 48 -5.63 -27.30 -6.85
N VAL A 49 -6.20 -28.50 -6.77
CA VAL A 49 -5.51 -29.71 -6.34
C VAL A 49 -5.40 -30.68 -7.52
N VAL A 50 -4.20 -31.19 -7.78
CA VAL A 50 -3.92 -32.27 -8.72
C VAL A 50 -3.45 -33.49 -7.92
N ASN A 51 -4.30 -34.51 -7.83
CA ASN A 51 -3.95 -35.80 -7.22
C ASN A 51 -3.21 -36.70 -8.23
N GLY A 52 -2.04 -36.23 -8.66
CA GLY A 52 -1.21 -36.83 -9.71
C GLY A 52 -0.12 -35.87 -10.15
N ASN A 53 0.50 -36.15 -11.29
CA ASN A 53 1.49 -35.25 -11.89
C ASN A 53 0.80 -34.09 -12.62
N LEU A 54 1.45 -32.92 -12.62
CA LEU A 54 1.05 -31.77 -13.43
C LEU A 54 2.11 -31.53 -14.51
N THR A 55 1.68 -31.53 -15.78
CA THR A 55 2.54 -31.15 -16.91
C THR A 55 1.91 -29.98 -17.63
N ILE A 56 2.65 -28.88 -17.76
CA ILE A 56 2.25 -27.69 -18.47
C ILE A 56 3.22 -27.50 -19.63
N SER A 57 2.69 -27.53 -20.86
CA SER A 57 3.46 -27.24 -22.08
C SER A 57 3.51 -25.74 -22.31
N GLY A 58 4.12 -25.03 -21.37
CA GLY A 58 4.14 -23.58 -21.29
C GLY A 58 4.40 -23.13 -19.85
N ASP A 59 4.08 -21.87 -19.58
CA ASP A 59 4.37 -21.21 -18.31
C ASP A 59 3.26 -21.38 -17.28
N TYR A 60 3.62 -21.46 -16.01
CA TYR A 60 2.70 -21.33 -14.88
C TYR A 60 2.83 -19.94 -14.26
N ASP A 61 1.70 -19.31 -14.00
CA ASP A 61 1.57 -18.00 -13.32
C ASP A 61 0.35 -18.04 -12.39
N ASP A 62 0.44 -17.42 -11.22
CA ASP A 62 -0.71 -17.14 -10.34
C ASP A 62 -0.84 -15.66 -9.93
N TYR A 63 0.10 -14.79 -10.35
CA TYR A 63 0.16 -13.39 -9.98
C TYR A 63 -0.87 -12.53 -10.73
N LEU A 64 -0.83 -12.52 -12.06
CA LEU A 64 -1.59 -11.60 -12.93
C LEU A 64 -3.10 -11.78 -12.83
N SER A 65 -3.49 -12.91 -12.27
CA SER A 65 -4.81 -13.48 -12.31
C SER A 65 -5.48 -13.41 -10.93
N GLY A 66 -4.66 -13.22 -9.89
CA GLY A 66 -4.98 -13.07 -8.48
C GLY A 66 -5.71 -14.27 -7.89
N ASN A 67 -5.18 -14.85 -6.78
CA ASN A 67 -5.82 -15.87 -5.95
C ASN A 67 -5.61 -17.34 -6.41
N GLY A 68 -4.48 -17.60 -7.06
CA GLY A 68 -4.12 -18.92 -7.58
C GLY A 68 -3.37 -19.75 -6.56
N HIS A 69 -4.02 -20.69 -5.88
CA HIS A 69 -3.32 -21.61 -4.99
C HIS A 69 -3.23 -23.00 -5.61
N LEU A 70 -2.09 -23.67 -5.45
CA LEU A 70 -1.81 -24.94 -6.11
C LEU A 70 -1.34 -26.02 -5.13
N ILE A 71 -1.93 -27.22 -5.21
CA ILE A 71 -1.43 -28.43 -4.56
C ILE A 71 -1.26 -29.51 -5.63
N VAL A 72 -0.05 -30.03 -5.81
CA VAL A 72 0.25 -31.16 -6.69
C VAL A 72 0.83 -32.30 -5.87
N LEU A 73 0.12 -33.43 -5.83
CA LEU A 73 0.56 -34.60 -5.05
C LEU A 73 1.56 -35.50 -5.79
N GLY A 74 1.85 -35.19 -7.06
CA GLY A 74 2.90 -35.79 -7.88
C GLY A 74 3.99 -34.80 -8.27
N ASN A 75 4.61 -35.03 -9.42
CA ASN A 75 5.67 -34.17 -9.97
C ASN A 75 5.08 -33.02 -10.81
N VAL A 76 5.85 -31.94 -10.95
CA VAL A 76 5.54 -30.82 -11.85
C VAL A 76 6.56 -30.76 -12.98
N ILE A 77 6.10 -30.64 -14.22
CA ILE A 77 6.92 -30.36 -15.40
C ILE A 77 6.33 -29.12 -16.09
N VAL A 78 7.16 -28.11 -16.33
CA VAL A 78 6.72 -26.78 -16.80
C VAL A 78 7.84 -26.09 -17.58
N ASP A 79 7.52 -25.09 -18.39
CA ASP A 79 8.56 -24.28 -19.06
C ASP A 79 9.16 -23.27 -18.07
N ASN A 80 8.34 -22.38 -17.50
CA ASN A 80 8.70 -21.51 -16.38
C ASN A 80 7.61 -21.55 -15.29
N PHE A 81 7.99 -21.39 -14.03
CA PHE A 81 7.08 -21.43 -12.89
C PHE A 81 7.20 -20.14 -12.07
N ILE A 82 6.22 -19.26 -12.20
CA ILE A 82 6.14 -18.01 -11.44
C ILE A 82 5.06 -18.18 -10.36
N ASN A 83 5.42 -17.88 -9.10
CA ASN A 83 4.54 -18.07 -7.96
C ASN A 83 4.55 -16.86 -7.03
N HIS A 84 3.38 -16.29 -6.78
CA HIS A 84 3.09 -15.21 -5.84
C HIS A 84 2.25 -15.71 -4.66
N ASP A 85 1.33 -16.65 -4.91
CA ASP A 85 0.42 -17.21 -3.90
C ASP A 85 0.97 -18.52 -3.30
N PHE A 86 0.14 -19.32 -2.62
CA PHE A 86 0.53 -20.62 -2.06
C PHE A 86 0.68 -21.70 -3.15
N ALA A 87 1.83 -22.38 -3.17
CA ALA A 87 2.03 -23.57 -4.00
C ALA A 87 2.76 -24.69 -3.23
N TYR A 88 2.22 -25.90 -3.33
CA TYR A 88 2.79 -27.12 -2.75
C TYR A 88 2.92 -28.22 -3.79
N VAL A 89 4.11 -28.83 -3.86
CA VAL A 89 4.41 -29.98 -4.73
C VAL A 89 5.03 -31.09 -3.89
N LYS A 90 4.32 -32.22 -3.75
CA LYS A 90 4.84 -33.41 -3.03
C LYS A 90 6.00 -34.07 -3.76
N GLY A 91 5.97 -34.01 -5.08
CA GLY A 91 6.99 -34.59 -5.95
C GLY A 91 8.16 -33.64 -6.22
N GLN A 92 8.85 -33.92 -7.31
CA GLN A 92 9.91 -33.07 -7.84
C GLN A 92 9.32 -32.06 -8.83
N MET A 93 9.88 -30.86 -8.88
CA MET A 93 9.61 -29.88 -9.93
C MET A 93 10.75 -29.84 -10.95
N THR A 94 10.40 -29.88 -12.23
CA THR A 94 11.34 -29.66 -13.34
C THR A 94 10.82 -28.54 -14.23
N ALA A 95 11.49 -27.39 -14.17
CA ALA A 95 11.26 -26.26 -15.06
C ALA A 95 12.34 -26.25 -16.17
N LYS A 96 11.96 -25.93 -17.42
CA LYS A 96 12.94 -25.78 -18.50
C LYS A 96 13.74 -24.49 -18.39
N GLY A 97 13.15 -23.44 -17.82
CA GLY A 97 13.72 -22.11 -17.68
C GLY A 97 13.81 -21.71 -16.21
N LEU A 98 12.94 -20.80 -15.79
CA LEU A 98 12.99 -20.13 -14.49
C LEU A 98 11.95 -20.69 -13.52
N VAL A 99 12.33 -20.82 -12.25
CA VAL A 99 11.38 -20.85 -11.12
C VAL A 99 11.56 -19.56 -10.34
N TYR A 100 10.51 -18.74 -10.23
CA TYR A 100 10.52 -17.49 -9.47
C TYR A 100 9.40 -17.53 -8.44
N ALA A 101 9.76 -17.47 -7.16
CA ALA A 101 8.81 -17.32 -6.06
C ALA A 101 8.94 -15.92 -5.41
N ASP A 102 7.82 -15.25 -5.20
CA ASP A 102 7.71 -13.90 -4.64
C ASP A 102 6.54 -13.79 -3.64
N TYR A 103 6.60 -12.79 -2.74
CA TYR A 103 5.57 -12.38 -1.76
C TYR A 103 5.33 -13.30 -0.54
N ASN A 104 5.63 -12.82 0.67
CA ASN A 104 5.83 -13.65 1.88
C ASN A 104 4.57 -14.06 2.65
N ASP A 105 3.38 -13.65 2.22
CA ASP A 105 2.12 -14.00 2.89
C ASP A 105 1.78 -15.50 2.81
N HIS A 106 2.40 -16.23 1.86
CA HIS A 106 2.17 -17.65 1.62
C HIS A 106 3.46 -18.41 1.32
N ASN A 107 3.50 -19.71 1.60
CA ASN A 107 4.66 -20.55 1.33
C ASN A 107 4.70 -21.10 -0.10
N PHE A 108 5.93 -21.34 -0.58
CA PHE A 108 6.21 -22.16 -1.76
C PHE A 108 7.05 -23.40 -1.41
N GLU A 109 6.49 -24.59 -1.60
CA GLU A 109 7.05 -25.83 -1.08
C GLU A 109 7.17 -26.91 -2.19
N VAL A 110 8.37 -27.48 -2.36
CA VAL A 110 8.65 -28.58 -3.31
C VAL A 110 9.46 -29.67 -2.61
N MET A 111 8.78 -30.76 -2.25
CA MET A 111 9.31 -31.70 -1.28
C MET A 111 10.42 -32.61 -1.79
N LYS A 112 10.50 -32.84 -3.10
CA LYS A 112 11.62 -33.59 -3.71
C LYS A 112 12.53 -32.69 -4.55
N GLY A 113 12.55 -31.40 -4.26
CA GLY A 113 13.47 -30.44 -4.85
C GLY A 113 13.14 -30.00 -6.28
N ILE A 114 13.95 -29.06 -6.76
CA ILE A 114 13.74 -28.31 -8.00
C ILE A 114 14.92 -28.49 -8.94
N SER A 115 14.63 -28.72 -10.22
CA SER A 115 15.58 -28.60 -11.32
C SER A 115 15.11 -27.53 -12.29
N ALA A 116 15.94 -26.51 -12.53
CA ALA A 116 15.65 -25.40 -13.43
C ALA A 116 16.94 -24.87 -14.08
N ARG A 117 16.86 -23.89 -14.97
CA ARG A 117 18.02 -23.10 -15.40
C ARG A 117 18.34 -22.01 -14.38
N GLY A 118 17.32 -21.30 -13.90
CA GLY A 118 17.44 -20.31 -12.83
C GLY A 118 16.41 -20.56 -11.75
N ILE A 119 16.75 -20.24 -10.51
CA ILE A 119 15.81 -20.18 -9.39
C ILE A 119 15.98 -18.82 -8.70
N ILE A 120 14.89 -18.08 -8.52
CA ILE A 120 14.87 -16.80 -7.79
C ILE A 120 13.81 -16.90 -6.69
N VAL A 121 14.18 -16.48 -5.49
CA VAL A 121 13.31 -16.34 -4.31
C VAL A 121 13.46 -14.92 -3.80
N SER A 122 12.39 -14.15 -3.92
CA SER A 122 12.28 -12.76 -3.47
C SER A 122 11.22 -12.70 -2.39
N ASP A 123 11.49 -12.09 -1.23
CA ASP A 123 10.54 -11.95 -0.10
C ASP A 123 9.53 -13.11 0.04
N LYS A 124 9.99 -14.37 0.18
CA LYS A 124 9.12 -15.56 0.14
C LYS A 124 9.60 -16.66 1.06
N ALA A 125 8.69 -17.15 1.90
CA ALA A 125 8.91 -18.37 2.66
C ALA A 125 8.92 -19.60 1.73
N THR A 126 10.04 -20.32 1.69
CA THR A 126 10.23 -21.46 0.78
C THR A 126 10.71 -22.73 1.50
N GLN A 127 10.34 -23.88 0.95
CA GLN A 127 10.84 -25.18 1.40
C GLN A 127 11.13 -26.09 0.19
N PHE A 128 12.38 -26.14 -0.24
CA PHE A 128 12.84 -27.06 -1.28
C PHE A 128 14.36 -27.29 -1.24
N GLU A 129 14.80 -28.36 -1.89
CA GLU A 129 16.22 -28.57 -2.23
C GLU A 129 16.49 -28.14 -3.68
N VAL A 130 17.61 -27.47 -3.94
CA VAL A 130 18.06 -27.20 -5.31
C VAL A 130 18.80 -28.42 -5.85
N ILE A 131 18.16 -29.20 -6.73
CA ILE A 131 18.79 -30.35 -7.39
C ILE A 131 19.76 -29.86 -8.47
N LYS A 132 19.31 -28.91 -9.29
CA LYS A 132 20.09 -28.36 -10.40
C LYS A 132 19.60 -26.96 -10.76
N ALA A 133 20.52 -26.01 -10.77
CA ALA A 133 20.32 -24.68 -11.33
C ALA A 133 21.65 -24.14 -11.89
N GLU A 134 21.60 -23.33 -12.95
CA GLU A 134 22.78 -22.58 -13.43
C GLU A 134 23.08 -21.42 -12.46
N PHE A 135 22.04 -20.78 -11.93
CA PHE A 135 22.10 -19.83 -10.83
C PHE A 135 20.93 -20.00 -9.87
N TYR A 136 21.14 -19.66 -8.60
CA TYR A 136 20.14 -19.64 -7.55
C TYR A 136 20.30 -18.34 -6.76
N ILE A 137 19.25 -17.52 -6.74
CA ILE A 137 19.18 -16.25 -6.02
C ILE A 137 18.10 -16.39 -4.95
N ASN A 138 18.43 -16.11 -3.71
CA ASN A 138 17.52 -16.08 -2.56
C ASN A 138 17.92 -14.91 -1.65
N GLU A 139 17.04 -13.92 -1.53
CA GLU A 139 17.25 -12.71 -0.72
C GLU A 139 17.45 -13.01 0.77
N ASP A 140 16.69 -13.97 1.32
CA ASP A 140 16.76 -14.35 2.73
C ASP A 140 17.92 -15.33 3.03
N GLY A 141 18.60 -15.81 1.98
CA GLY A 141 19.65 -16.82 2.06
C GLY A 141 21.01 -16.24 2.47
N SER A 142 21.28 -16.06 3.77
CA SER A 142 22.63 -15.82 4.29
C SER A 142 23.17 -17.07 5.02
N GLY A 143 23.75 -18.01 4.26
CA GLY A 143 24.30 -19.25 4.80
C GLY A 143 25.70 -19.58 4.29
N GLU A 144 26.46 -20.37 5.07
CA GLU A 144 27.77 -20.89 4.64
C GLU A 144 27.62 -21.76 3.38
N GLY A 145 28.24 -21.35 2.28
CA GLY A 145 28.26 -22.08 1.00
C GLY A 145 27.36 -21.50 -0.11
N TYR A 146 26.58 -20.46 0.20
CA TYR A 146 25.83 -19.70 -0.80
C TYR A 146 26.65 -18.51 -1.31
N ASN A 147 26.89 -18.44 -2.62
CA ASN A 147 27.69 -17.39 -3.25
C ASN A 147 26.80 -16.41 -4.02
N TRP A 148 26.27 -15.41 -3.32
CA TRP A 148 25.38 -14.38 -3.88
C TRP A 148 25.97 -13.73 -5.14
N ASP A 149 27.19 -13.18 -5.05
CA ASP A 149 27.85 -12.45 -6.14
C ASP A 149 28.00 -13.30 -7.42
N GLU A 150 28.35 -14.57 -7.27
CA GLU A 150 28.50 -15.48 -8.42
C GLU A 150 27.15 -15.76 -9.09
N ASN A 151 26.07 -15.90 -8.32
CA ASN A 151 24.74 -16.15 -8.87
C ASN A 151 24.20 -14.91 -9.59
N ILE A 152 24.41 -13.72 -9.04
CA ILE A 152 24.08 -12.44 -9.69
C ILE A 152 24.85 -12.30 -11.03
N GLN A 153 26.15 -12.54 -11.02
CA GLN A 153 26.98 -12.47 -12.24
C GLN A 153 26.57 -13.49 -13.31
N LYS A 154 26.13 -14.68 -12.89
CA LYS A 154 25.57 -15.68 -13.81
C LYS A 154 24.23 -15.22 -14.37
N ALA A 155 23.35 -14.65 -13.55
CA ALA A 155 22.08 -14.10 -14.01
C ALA A 155 22.29 -13.02 -15.07
N TYR A 156 23.18 -12.03 -14.85
CA TYR A 156 23.52 -11.01 -15.84
C TYR A 156 23.96 -11.57 -17.19
N SER A 157 24.68 -12.69 -17.16
CA SER A 157 25.20 -13.33 -18.37
C SER A 157 24.14 -14.14 -19.11
N LEU A 158 23.10 -14.63 -18.42
CA LEU A 158 22.16 -15.63 -18.92
C LEU A 158 20.76 -15.07 -19.20
N VAL A 159 20.35 -14.04 -18.46
CA VAL A 159 19.01 -13.47 -18.47
C VAL A 159 18.95 -12.24 -19.37
N THR A 160 17.82 -12.00 -20.04
CA THR A 160 17.64 -10.82 -20.91
C THR A 160 17.63 -9.53 -20.08
N ALA A 161 18.13 -8.44 -20.67
CA ALA A 161 18.22 -7.16 -19.96
C ALA A 161 16.84 -6.61 -19.57
N ASP A 162 15.80 -6.92 -20.34
CA ASP A 162 14.43 -6.44 -20.11
C ASP A 162 13.82 -6.94 -18.80
N LEU A 163 14.39 -8.00 -18.18
CA LEU A 163 13.92 -8.45 -16.88
C LEU A 163 14.43 -7.58 -15.72
N TYR A 164 15.22 -6.56 -15.96
CA TYR A 164 15.76 -5.67 -14.93
C TYR A 164 15.06 -4.30 -14.93
N ASP A 165 13.85 -4.20 -15.50
CA ASP A 165 13.14 -2.93 -15.72
C ASP A 165 12.64 -2.29 -14.41
N HIS A 166 12.01 -3.07 -13.51
CA HIS A 166 11.49 -2.54 -12.23
C HIS A 166 12.37 -2.82 -11.01
N THR A 167 13.48 -3.53 -11.18
CA THR A 167 14.44 -3.74 -10.09
C THR A 167 15.20 -2.47 -9.71
N GLU A 168 15.72 -2.52 -8.49
CA GLU A 168 16.71 -1.69 -7.81
C GLU A 168 17.95 -1.22 -8.61
N ILE A 169 17.97 -1.17 -9.95
CA ILE A 169 18.93 -0.34 -10.71
C ILE A 169 18.79 1.13 -10.27
N GLU A 170 17.63 1.56 -9.76
CA GLU A 170 17.44 2.85 -9.07
C GLU A 170 18.32 3.04 -7.81
N THR A 171 18.93 1.98 -7.26
CA THR A 171 19.77 2.04 -6.05
C THR A 171 21.28 2.08 -6.32
N ASP A 172 21.70 2.19 -7.59
CA ASP A 172 23.10 2.20 -8.04
C ASP A 172 23.90 0.91 -7.72
N ASN A 173 23.24 -0.18 -7.29
CA ASN A 173 23.91 -1.34 -6.70
C ASN A 173 24.05 -2.54 -7.64
N ILE A 174 25.15 -2.57 -8.40
CA ILE A 174 25.52 -3.65 -9.33
C ILE A 174 25.63 -5.02 -8.63
N SER A 175 25.98 -5.10 -7.34
CA SER A 175 26.13 -6.41 -6.66
C SER A 175 24.81 -7.01 -6.21
N ASN A 176 23.71 -6.25 -6.22
CA ASN A 176 22.41 -6.71 -5.71
C ASN A 176 21.29 -6.69 -6.74
N ALA A 177 21.50 -6.22 -7.97
CA ALA A 177 20.44 -6.25 -8.97
C ALA A 177 20.28 -7.65 -9.59
N TYR A 178 19.09 -8.23 -9.46
CA TYR A 178 18.64 -9.47 -10.10
C TYR A 178 17.39 -9.19 -10.94
N PRO A 179 16.88 -10.16 -11.72
CA PRO A 179 15.64 -9.98 -12.49
C PRO A 179 14.43 -9.67 -11.60
N ASP A 180 13.63 -8.70 -12.00
CA ASP A 180 12.44 -8.21 -11.33
C ASP A 180 11.24 -9.13 -11.59
N TYR A 181 10.42 -9.34 -10.56
CA TYR A 181 9.28 -10.24 -10.64
C TYR A 181 8.24 -9.78 -11.67
N ASP A 182 7.85 -8.50 -11.63
CA ASP A 182 6.84 -7.93 -12.53
C ASP A 182 7.30 -8.02 -14.00
N SER A 183 8.57 -7.69 -14.25
CA SER A 183 9.20 -7.75 -15.58
C SER A 183 9.26 -9.18 -16.12
N VAL A 184 9.54 -10.16 -15.25
CA VAL A 184 9.51 -11.59 -15.61
C VAL A 184 8.07 -12.01 -15.95
N ALA A 185 7.09 -11.63 -15.14
CA ALA A 185 5.68 -11.95 -15.37
C ALA A 185 5.18 -11.34 -16.69
N ASP A 186 5.50 -10.07 -16.96
CA ASP A 186 5.13 -9.37 -18.20
C ASP A 186 5.74 -10.03 -19.43
N ASN A 187 7.01 -10.45 -19.37
CA ASN A 187 7.64 -11.14 -20.48
C ASN A 187 6.99 -12.51 -20.75
N ILE A 188 6.58 -13.24 -19.71
CA ILE A 188 5.81 -14.48 -19.88
C ILE A 188 4.49 -14.22 -20.61
N VAL A 189 3.75 -13.17 -20.24
CA VAL A 189 2.48 -12.80 -20.90
C VAL A 189 2.68 -12.50 -22.38
N GLN A 190 3.74 -11.77 -22.68
CA GLN A 190 4.06 -11.35 -24.05
C GLN A 190 4.71 -12.47 -24.87
N GLY A 191 5.05 -13.61 -24.25
CA GLY A 191 5.78 -14.70 -24.89
C GLY A 191 7.20 -14.32 -25.26
N LEU A 192 7.79 -13.36 -24.53
CA LEU A 192 9.16 -12.89 -24.70
C LEU A 192 10.13 -13.81 -23.95
N PRO A 193 11.37 -13.96 -24.44
CA PRO A 193 12.34 -14.85 -23.83
C PRO A 193 12.86 -14.27 -22.50
N LEU A 194 12.87 -15.11 -21.46
CA LEU A 194 13.50 -14.78 -20.17
C LEU A 194 15.04 -14.93 -20.24
N PHE A 195 15.53 -15.83 -21.08
CA PHE A 195 16.96 -16.11 -21.20
C PHE A 195 17.49 -15.64 -22.55
N ARG A 196 18.75 -15.22 -22.57
CA ARG A 196 19.48 -14.90 -23.80
C ARG A 196 19.67 -16.16 -24.62
N ASP A 197 19.63 -16.03 -25.95
CA ASP A 197 19.96 -17.11 -26.89
C ASP A 197 21.40 -17.64 -26.67
N LYS A 198 22.30 -16.75 -26.26
CA LYS A 198 23.69 -17.06 -25.91
C LYS A 198 24.11 -16.29 -24.67
N ALA A 199 24.80 -16.99 -23.77
CA ALA A 199 25.41 -16.37 -22.59
C ALA A 199 26.40 -15.25 -23.00
N ALA A 200 26.36 -14.13 -22.28
CA ALA A 200 27.16 -12.94 -22.50
C ALA A 200 28.07 -12.63 -21.28
N PRO A 201 29.07 -13.47 -20.97
CA PRO A 201 29.92 -13.32 -19.78
C PRO A 201 30.75 -12.04 -19.77
N GLU A 202 30.96 -11.40 -20.92
CA GLU A 202 31.65 -10.12 -21.05
C GLU A 202 30.93 -8.95 -20.35
N ILE A 203 29.65 -9.10 -20.03
CA ILE A 203 28.88 -8.12 -19.26
C ILE A 203 29.52 -7.91 -17.89
N ASN A 204 29.89 -8.99 -17.20
CA ASN A 204 30.47 -8.91 -15.85
C ASN A 204 31.77 -8.10 -15.79
N GLU A 205 32.62 -8.21 -16.81
CA GLU A 205 33.85 -7.39 -16.89
C GLU A 205 33.53 -5.90 -17.02
N LYS A 206 32.54 -5.56 -17.86
CA LYS A 206 32.12 -4.18 -18.08
C LYS A 206 31.43 -3.60 -16.85
N LEU A 207 30.56 -4.35 -16.20
CA LEU A 207 29.92 -3.92 -14.94
C LEU A 207 30.97 -3.66 -13.86
N LYS A 208 32.00 -4.50 -13.77
CA LYS A 208 33.16 -4.26 -12.88
C LYS A 208 33.93 -2.98 -13.23
N TRP A 209 34.00 -2.58 -14.51
CA TRP A 209 34.59 -1.29 -14.87
C TRP A 209 33.76 -0.12 -14.37
N ILE A 210 32.43 -0.22 -14.41
CA ILE A 210 31.52 0.80 -13.86
C ILE A 210 31.72 0.89 -12.34
N GLU A 211 31.61 -0.24 -11.64
CA GLU A 211 31.78 -0.34 -10.19
C GLU A 211 33.13 0.20 -9.71
N THR A 212 34.21 -0.04 -10.47
CA THR A 212 35.56 0.43 -10.13
C THR A 212 35.92 1.80 -10.71
N GLY A 213 34.96 2.51 -11.33
CA GLY A 213 35.16 3.85 -11.88
C GLY A 213 36.10 3.94 -13.09
N LYS A 214 36.37 2.83 -13.78
CA LYS A 214 37.26 2.75 -14.96
C LYS A 214 36.55 3.16 -16.25
N LEU A 215 35.97 4.35 -16.25
CA LEU A 215 35.10 4.84 -17.33
C LEU A 215 35.84 5.06 -18.66
N ASP A 216 37.16 5.26 -18.64
CA ASP A 216 38.00 5.38 -19.84
C ASP A 216 37.95 4.13 -20.75
N ASN A 217 37.53 2.99 -20.22
CA ASN A 217 37.33 1.75 -20.98
C ASN A 217 36.09 1.78 -21.89
N PHE A 218 35.25 2.82 -21.78
CA PHE A 218 34.04 3.02 -22.57
C PHE A 218 34.21 4.16 -23.59
N PRO A 219 34.85 3.91 -24.75
CA PRO A 219 35.03 4.96 -25.75
C PRO A 219 33.68 5.36 -26.35
N ALA A 220 33.40 6.67 -26.39
CA ALA A 220 32.10 7.23 -26.79
C ALA A 220 31.55 6.62 -28.10
N ASN A 221 32.39 6.46 -29.12
CA ASN A 221 31.99 5.91 -30.43
C ASN A 221 31.54 4.43 -30.42
N LYS A 222 31.69 3.71 -29.30
CA LYS A 222 31.24 2.33 -29.12
C LYS A 222 30.08 2.19 -28.13
N ILE A 223 29.65 3.27 -27.48
CA ILE A 223 28.61 3.23 -26.43
C ILE A 223 27.28 2.71 -26.98
N LYS A 224 26.85 3.18 -28.15
CA LYS A 224 25.60 2.76 -28.81
C LYS A 224 25.52 1.26 -29.20
N HIS A 225 26.60 0.52 -29.00
CA HIS A 225 26.72 -0.91 -29.30
C HIS A 225 27.00 -1.74 -28.04
N GLN A 226 26.92 -1.13 -26.85
CA GLN A 226 27.04 -1.88 -25.61
C GLN A 226 25.79 -2.71 -25.36
N ASP A 227 25.92 -3.69 -24.47
CA ASP A 227 24.76 -4.45 -24.02
C ASP A 227 23.79 -3.50 -23.28
N PRO A 228 22.46 -3.61 -23.48
CA PRO A 228 21.49 -2.74 -22.80
C PRO A 228 21.69 -2.69 -21.29
N LEU A 229 21.96 -3.83 -20.64
CA LEU A 229 22.16 -3.86 -19.20
C LEU A 229 23.37 -3.00 -18.77
N VAL A 230 24.49 -3.10 -19.49
CA VAL A 230 25.68 -2.26 -19.24
C VAL A 230 25.38 -0.79 -19.51
N ALA A 231 24.63 -0.48 -20.56
CA ALA A 231 24.28 0.89 -20.91
C ALA A 231 23.36 1.53 -19.86
N ARG A 232 22.37 0.79 -19.34
CA ARG A 232 21.49 1.22 -18.24
C ARG A 232 22.27 1.49 -16.94
N PHE A 233 23.21 0.63 -16.54
CA PHE A 233 24.07 0.92 -15.39
C PHE A 233 24.98 2.15 -15.61
N LEU A 234 25.44 2.39 -16.85
CA LEU A 234 26.23 3.59 -17.15
C LEU A 234 25.43 4.88 -16.91
N THR A 235 24.12 4.92 -17.18
CA THR A 235 23.31 6.16 -17.04
C THR A 235 23.24 6.69 -15.60
N HIS A 236 23.58 5.85 -14.63
CA HIS A 236 23.58 6.16 -13.19
C HIS A 236 24.94 6.69 -12.68
N THR A 237 25.94 6.77 -13.55
CA THR A 237 27.27 7.26 -13.18
C THR A 237 27.35 8.79 -13.22
N GLU A 238 27.66 9.44 -12.10
CA GLU A 238 27.70 10.91 -11.99
C GLU A 238 28.74 11.60 -12.89
N SER A 239 29.86 10.92 -13.18
CA SER A 239 31.04 11.53 -13.83
C SER A 239 31.19 11.18 -15.32
N LEU A 240 30.09 10.94 -16.02
CA LEU A 240 30.15 10.65 -17.46
C LEU A 240 30.60 11.87 -18.27
N SER A 241 31.40 11.60 -19.32
CA SER A 241 31.74 12.65 -20.28
C SER A 241 30.52 13.01 -21.16
N PRO A 242 30.39 14.27 -21.59
CA PRO A 242 29.35 14.71 -22.53
C PRO A 242 29.20 13.83 -23.77
N ALA A 243 30.32 13.36 -24.32
CA ALA A 243 30.33 12.55 -25.52
C ALA A 243 29.72 11.15 -25.28
N VAL A 244 29.92 10.58 -24.09
CA VAL A 244 29.31 9.30 -23.70
C VAL A 244 27.82 9.48 -23.46
N MET A 245 27.41 10.53 -22.73
CA MET A 245 26.00 10.81 -22.45
C MET A 245 25.18 11.00 -23.73
N LEU A 246 25.70 11.75 -24.70
CA LEU A 246 25.05 11.92 -26.01
C LEU A 246 24.92 10.61 -26.79
N GLN A 247 25.85 9.67 -26.61
CA GLN A 247 25.75 8.36 -27.25
C GLN A 247 24.78 7.42 -26.52
N LEU A 248 24.61 7.57 -25.21
CA LEU A 248 23.55 6.88 -24.44
C LEU A 248 22.16 7.33 -24.87
N LEU A 249 21.95 8.64 -25.14
CA LEU A 249 20.71 9.15 -25.75
C LEU A 249 20.46 8.68 -27.19
N GLN A 250 21.42 8.00 -27.81
CA GLN A 250 21.30 7.42 -29.16
C GLN A 250 21.37 5.89 -29.12
N HIS A 251 21.34 5.30 -27.92
CA HIS A 251 21.39 3.85 -27.76
C HIS A 251 20.08 3.22 -28.30
N PRO A 252 20.14 2.04 -28.96
CA PRO A 252 18.93 1.39 -29.50
C PRO A 252 17.92 0.95 -28.42
N ASP A 253 18.37 0.80 -27.19
CA ASP A 253 17.52 0.47 -26.03
C ASP A 253 16.79 1.72 -25.52
N ASP A 254 15.46 1.65 -25.45
CA ASP A 254 14.60 2.76 -25.04
C ASP A 254 14.82 3.13 -23.57
N GLN A 255 14.94 2.16 -22.67
CA GLN A 255 15.17 2.41 -21.24
C GLN A 255 16.49 3.14 -21.01
N THR A 256 17.58 2.75 -21.70
CA THR A 256 18.85 3.49 -21.66
C THR A 256 18.68 4.96 -22.04
N ARG A 257 17.92 5.26 -23.11
CA ARG A 257 17.67 6.64 -23.54
C ARG A 257 16.82 7.40 -22.52
N GLU A 258 15.80 6.75 -21.97
CA GLU A 258 14.90 7.30 -20.95
C GLU A 258 15.63 7.62 -19.65
N SER A 259 16.38 6.66 -19.07
CA SER A 259 17.15 6.85 -17.83
C SER A 259 18.21 7.96 -17.99
N MET A 260 18.93 7.99 -19.12
CA MET A 260 19.91 9.05 -19.39
C MET A 260 19.24 10.43 -19.53
N ALA A 261 18.05 10.50 -20.10
CA ALA A 261 17.30 11.74 -20.22
C ALA A 261 16.75 12.23 -18.86
N GLN A 262 16.30 11.31 -18.02
CA GLN A 262 15.82 11.60 -16.67
C GLN A 262 16.90 12.20 -15.77
N SER A 263 18.14 11.71 -15.87
CA SER A 263 19.29 12.23 -15.12
C SER A 263 20.07 13.34 -15.85
N TRP A 264 19.58 13.83 -17.00
CA TRP A 264 20.30 14.80 -17.81
C TRP A 264 20.63 16.09 -17.02
N PRO A 265 21.90 16.55 -16.99
CA PRO A 265 22.30 17.69 -16.18
C PRO A 265 21.71 19.02 -16.69
N ALA A 266 21.20 19.83 -15.76
CA ALA A 266 20.61 21.15 -16.05
C ALA A 266 21.52 22.04 -16.90
N GLN A 267 22.82 22.08 -16.58
CA GLN A 267 23.81 22.92 -17.27
C GLN A 267 24.06 22.50 -18.73
N GLN A 268 23.70 21.27 -19.08
CA GLN A 268 23.97 20.67 -20.40
C GLN A 268 22.69 20.53 -21.26
N MET A 269 21.55 21.05 -20.79
CA MET A 269 20.27 21.02 -21.53
C MET A 269 20.36 21.66 -22.93
N HIS A 270 21.27 22.61 -23.11
CA HIS A 270 21.51 23.29 -24.39
C HIS A 270 22.12 22.38 -25.48
N TRP A 271 22.61 21.19 -25.14
CA TRP A 271 23.10 20.19 -26.10
C TRP A 271 22.00 19.28 -26.65
N LEU A 272 20.79 19.30 -26.06
CA LEU A 272 19.66 18.53 -26.56
C LEU A 272 19.11 19.18 -27.83
N THR A 273 19.27 18.49 -28.96
CA THR A 273 18.72 18.93 -30.24
C THR A 273 17.21 18.66 -30.30
N ASP A 274 16.52 19.36 -31.21
CA ASP A 274 15.09 19.11 -31.44
C ASP A 274 14.81 17.67 -31.91
N GLU A 275 15.78 17.02 -32.54
CA GLU A 275 15.69 15.61 -32.94
C GLU A 275 15.71 14.68 -31.73
N LEU A 276 16.64 14.90 -30.78
CA LEU A 276 16.72 14.12 -29.56
C LEU A 276 15.48 14.32 -28.68
N ILE A 277 14.99 15.55 -28.54
CA ILE A 277 13.80 15.86 -27.73
C ILE A 277 12.53 15.21 -28.31
N LYS A 278 12.50 14.93 -29.62
CA LYS A 278 11.36 14.27 -30.29
C LYS A 278 11.43 12.75 -30.24
N ASP A 279 12.56 12.16 -29.84
CA ASP A 279 12.61 10.72 -29.56
C ASP A 279 11.71 10.42 -28.37
N GLU A 280 10.87 9.40 -28.50
CA GLU A 280 9.82 9.12 -27.52
C GLU A 280 10.38 8.75 -26.15
N ALA A 281 11.43 7.90 -26.11
CA ALA A 281 12.05 7.46 -24.87
C ALA A 281 12.79 8.61 -24.18
N VAL A 282 13.53 9.41 -24.95
CA VAL A 282 14.17 10.64 -24.44
C VAL A 282 13.12 11.60 -23.89
N ALA A 283 12.01 11.81 -24.60
CA ALA A 283 10.94 12.69 -24.17
C ALA A 283 10.30 12.24 -22.85
N ARG A 284 10.01 10.93 -22.67
CA ARG A 284 9.51 10.39 -21.40
C ARG A 284 10.48 10.62 -20.25
N GLY A 285 11.78 10.39 -20.47
CA GLY A 285 12.82 10.63 -19.46
C GLY A 285 12.94 12.12 -19.11
N LEU A 286 12.92 13.01 -20.11
CA LEU A 286 12.97 14.46 -19.88
C LEU A 286 11.76 14.96 -19.09
N VAL A 287 10.57 14.41 -19.32
CA VAL A 287 9.38 14.73 -18.52
C VAL A 287 9.66 14.43 -17.04
N LYS A 288 10.23 13.26 -16.73
CA LYS A 288 10.60 12.84 -15.35
C LYS A 288 11.78 13.62 -14.75
N ASN A 289 12.51 14.40 -15.55
CA ASN A 289 13.69 15.14 -15.09
C ASN A 289 13.28 16.37 -14.25
N SER A 290 13.65 16.35 -12.97
CA SER A 290 13.37 17.44 -12.02
C SER A 290 14.05 18.78 -12.34
N ASN A 291 15.05 18.77 -13.23
CA ASN A 291 15.84 19.93 -13.63
C ASN A 291 15.56 20.39 -15.07
N ILE A 292 14.47 19.92 -15.71
CA ILE A 292 14.12 20.30 -17.07
C ILE A 292 13.98 21.82 -17.24
N SER A 293 14.59 22.38 -18.28
CA SER A 293 14.47 23.81 -18.57
C SER A 293 13.11 24.15 -19.20
N ALA A 294 12.63 25.38 -18.98
CA ALA A 294 11.36 25.85 -19.54
C ALA A 294 11.33 25.76 -21.08
N ASP A 295 12.47 25.99 -21.74
CA ASP A 295 12.60 25.90 -23.20
C ASP A 295 12.46 24.46 -23.71
N VAL A 296 13.10 23.49 -23.04
CA VAL A 296 12.98 22.06 -23.40
C VAL A 296 11.56 21.57 -23.14
N ASN A 297 10.96 21.96 -22.01
CA ASN A 297 9.58 21.62 -21.69
C ASN A 297 8.61 22.18 -22.75
N LYS A 298 8.80 23.44 -23.18
CA LYS A 298 8.00 24.03 -24.27
C LYS A 298 8.13 23.26 -25.58
N LYS A 299 9.32 22.73 -25.90
CA LYS A 299 9.53 21.89 -27.09
C LYS A 299 8.81 20.55 -26.98
N LEU A 300 8.84 19.90 -25.82
CA LEU A 300 8.08 18.67 -25.56
C LEU A 300 6.57 18.89 -25.80
N MET A 301 6.04 20.05 -25.40
CA MET A 301 4.63 20.41 -25.60
C MET A 301 4.25 20.75 -27.05
N SER A 302 5.21 20.92 -27.96
CA SER A 302 4.94 21.42 -29.31
C SER A 302 4.37 20.37 -30.27
N VAL A 303 4.57 19.08 -29.99
CA VAL A 303 4.04 17.96 -30.78
C VAL A 303 3.44 16.94 -29.81
N PRO A 304 2.12 16.68 -29.88
CA PRO A 304 1.47 15.77 -28.95
C PRO A 304 1.87 14.31 -29.27
N VAL A 305 2.58 13.68 -28.35
CA VAL A 305 2.87 12.23 -28.34
C VAL A 305 2.15 11.62 -27.14
N GLU A 306 1.34 10.59 -27.36
CA GLU A 306 0.42 10.05 -26.36
C GLU A 306 1.14 9.57 -25.10
N SER A 307 2.20 8.75 -25.25
CA SER A 307 2.99 8.22 -24.13
C SER A 307 3.69 9.30 -23.32
N VAL A 308 4.25 10.32 -23.98
CA VAL A 308 4.89 11.47 -23.32
C VAL A 308 3.87 12.28 -22.54
N GLN A 309 2.71 12.56 -23.14
CA GLN A 309 1.64 13.29 -22.48
C GLN A 309 0.98 12.50 -21.34
N LEU A 310 0.97 11.17 -21.42
CA LEU A 310 0.54 10.30 -20.32
C LEU A 310 1.51 10.41 -19.14
N GLU A 311 2.82 10.38 -19.38
CA GLU A 311 3.84 10.61 -18.35
C GLU A 311 3.70 12.00 -17.73
N GLN A 312 3.43 13.04 -18.54
CA GLN A 312 3.16 14.39 -18.02
C GLN A 312 1.90 14.40 -17.16
N ALA A 313 0.80 13.81 -17.63
CA ALA A 313 -0.46 13.76 -16.90
C ALA A 313 -0.37 13.01 -15.55
N ARG A 314 0.64 12.15 -15.36
CA ARG A 314 0.92 11.43 -14.12
C ARG A 314 1.71 12.25 -13.08
N GLN A 315 2.25 13.41 -13.47
CA GLN A 315 3.08 14.22 -12.58
C GLN A 315 2.29 14.87 -11.46
N ASP A 316 2.89 14.88 -10.27
CA ASP A 316 2.25 15.38 -9.05
C ASP A 316 2.08 16.91 -9.02
N ASN A 317 2.90 17.68 -9.74
CA ASN A 317 2.93 19.15 -9.63
C ASN A 317 2.92 19.80 -11.03
N LEU A 318 1.82 19.64 -11.76
CA LEU A 318 1.62 20.26 -13.07
C LEU A 318 1.34 21.77 -12.96
N SER A 319 2.00 22.57 -13.81
CA SER A 319 1.67 23.99 -13.93
C SER A 319 0.32 24.18 -14.63
N PRO A 320 -0.46 25.23 -14.31
CA PRO A 320 -1.78 25.47 -14.92
C PRO A 320 -1.78 25.47 -16.45
N ASP A 321 -0.69 25.94 -17.07
CA ASP A 321 -0.53 25.96 -18.53
C ASP A 321 -0.43 24.55 -19.13
N ILE A 322 0.26 23.62 -18.45
CA ILE A 322 0.37 22.22 -18.89
C ILE A 322 -0.98 21.53 -18.72
N VAL A 323 -1.68 21.78 -17.60
CA VAL A 323 -3.03 21.25 -17.35
C VAL A 323 -4.00 21.66 -18.45
N ALA A 324 -4.00 22.96 -18.80
CA ALA A 324 -4.83 23.48 -19.89
C ALA A 324 -4.44 22.87 -21.24
N SER A 325 -3.15 22.62 -21.49
CA SER A 325 -2.72 21.98 -22.74
C SER A 325 -3.14 20.50 -22.81
N LEU A 326 -2.96 19.74 -21.73
CA LEU A 326 -3.30 18.32 -21.66
C LEU A 326 -4.81 18.07 -21.68
N SER A 327 -5.63 19.01 -21.15
CA SER A 327 -7.09 18.89 -21.21
C SER A 327 -7.64 18.92 -22.65
N HIS A 328 -6.91 19.58 -23.55
CA HIS A 328 -7.20 19.64 -24.99
C HIS A 328 -6.42 18.59 -25.79
N SER A 329 -5.76 17.63 -25.12
CA SER A 329 -5.03 16.57 -25.82
C SER A 329 -5.94 15.85 -26.82
N PRO A 330 -5.43 15.52 -28.02
CA PRO A 330 -6.18 14.71 -28.97
C PRO A 330 -6.38 13.27 -28.46
N PHE A 331 -5.60 12.84 -27.46
CA PHE A 331 -5.64 11.49 -26.90
C PHE A 331 -6.61 11.43 -25.71
N LEU A 332 -7.62 10.58 -25.82
CA LEU A 332 -8.61 10.40 -24.76
C LEU A 332 -7.98 9.80 -23.50
N SER A 333 -7.01 8.89 -23.65
CA SER A 333 -6.23 8.30 -22.56
C SER A 333 -5.56 9.37 -21.70
N VAL A 334 -4.86 10.33 -22.34
CA VAL A 334 -4.21 11.47 -21.68
C VAL A 334 -5.22 12.30 -20.90
N ARG A 335 -6.36 12.66 -21.50
CA ARG A 335 -7.40 13.43 -20.78
C ARG A 335 -7.97 12.66 -19.59
N LYS A 336 -8.18 11.36 -19.73
CA LYS A 336 -8.66 10.50 -18.63
C LYS A 336 -7.64 10.38 -17.51
N THR A 337 -6.37 10.17 -17.87
CA THR A 337 -5.25 10.14 -16.94
C THR A 337 -5.13 11.49 -16.24
N LEU A 338 -5.09 12.60 -16.96
CA LEU A 338 -5.07 13.93 -16.36
C LEU A 338 -6.18 14.10 -15.32
N LEU A 339 -7.42 13.73 -15.66
CA LEU A 339 -8.56 13.84 -14.77
C LEU A 339 -8.59 12.84 -13.61
N SER A 340 -7.94 11.68 -13.73
CA SER A 340 -7.80 10.75 -12.59
C SER A 340 -6.90 11.29 -11.47
N HIS A 341 -6.27 12.44 -11.68
CA HIS A 341 -5.37 13.09 -10.72
C HIS A 341 -6.01 14.32 -10.06
N TYR A 342 -7.18 14.79 -10.52
CA TYR A 342 -7.92 15.90 -9.93
C TYR A 342 -8.97 15.39 -8.96
N ASP A 343 -8.63 15.42 -7.67
CA ASP A 343 -9.57 15.27 -6.57
C ASP A 343 -10.05 16.64 -6.06
N TYR A 344 -11.12 16.67 -5.26
CA TYR A 344 -11.92 17.86 -4.88
C TYR A 344 -11.19 19.06 -4.29
N ALA A 345 -9.91 18.91 -3.97
CA ALA A 345 -9.02 19.95 -3.47
C ALA A 345 -8.25 20.69 -4.57
N TRP A 346 -8.32 20.20 -5.82
CA TRP A 346 -7.49 20.69 -6.91
C TRP A 346 -8.30 21.58 -7.83
N LEU A 347 -7.83 22.83 -7.96
CA LEU A 347 -8.40 23.81 -8.87
C LEU A 347 -8.03 23.41 -10.30
N VAL A 348 -8.90 22.65 -10.96
CA VAL A 348 -8.93 22.62 -12.42
C VAL A 348 -9.23 24.06 -12.88
N PRO A 349 -8.45 24.65 -13.81
CA PRO A 349 -8.76 25.98 -14.33
C PRO A 349 -10.22 26.05 -14.79
N THR A 350 -10.97 27.09 -14.38
CA THR A 350 -12.43 27.15 -14.64
C THR A 350 -12.79 26.94 -16.10
N ALA A 351 -11.98 27.46 -17.03
CA ALA A 351 -12.17 27.27 -18.47
C ALA A 351 -12.09 25.79 -18.89
N VAL A 352 -11.19 25.01 -18.27
CA VAL A 352 -11.05 23.57 -18.51
C VAL A 352 -12.24 22.81 -17.94
N ALA A 353 -12.70 23.18 -16.73
CA ALA A 353 -13.87 22.57 -16.12
C ALA A 353 -15.14 22.81 -16.97
N ASP A 354 -15.37 24.04 -17.44
CA ASP A 354 -16.52 24.38 -18.27
C ASP A 354 -16.52 23.63 -19.60
N GLU A 355 -15.36 23.49 -20.24
CA GLU A 355 -15.23 22.70 -21.47
C GLU A 355 -15.55 21.22 -21.22
N LEU A 356 -14.97 20.63 -20.16
CA LEU A 356 -15.14 19.22 -19.85
C LEU A 356 -16.56 18.87 -19.45
N ILE A 357 -17.24 19.73 -18.68
CA ILE A 357 -18.66 19.55 -18.32
C ILE A 357 -19.57 19.54 -19.55
N ASN A 358 -19.19 20.24 -20.62
CA ASN A 358 -19.96 20.26 -21.87
C ASN A 358 -19.47 19.22 -22.89
N ASN A 359 -18.46 18.42 -22.56
CA ASN A 359 -17.90 17.41 -23.45
C ASN A 359 -18.95 16.35 -23.80
N GLU A 360 -18.90 15.76 -25.00
CA GLU A 360 -19.84 14.71 -25.40
C GLU A 360 -19.62 13.39 -24.65
N ASP A 361 -18.37 13.10 -24.24
CA ASP A 361 -17.98 11.88 -23.54
C ASP A 361 -18.45 11.88 -22.08
N PRO A 362 -19.39 11.00 -21.68
CA PRO A 362 -19.86 10.92 -20.31
C PRO A 362 -18.79 10.49 -19.31
N GLU A 363 -17.72 9.80 -19.72
CA GLU A 363 -16.67 9.36 -18.80
C GLU A 363 -15.77 10.54 -18.37
N LEU A 364 -15.51 11.49 -19.26
CA LEU A 364 -14.81 12.73 -18.89
C LEU A 364 -15.67 13.59 -17.98
N ARG A 365 -16.98 13.68 -18.26
CA ARG A 365 -17.95 14.38 -17.39
C ARG A 365 -18.11 13.71 -16.03
N GLU A 366 -17.99 12.39 -15.96
CA GLU A 366 -18.00 11.64 -14.71
C GLU A 366 -16.75 11.95 -13.87
N ARG A 367 -15.56 11.95 -14.48
CA ARG A 367 -14.31 12.23 -13.77
C ARG A 367 -14.23 13.67 -13.27
N ILE A 368 -14.71 14.64 -14.04
CA ILE A 368 -14.67 16.06 -13.62
C ILE A 368 -15.63 16.36 -12.46
N THR A 369 -16.58 15.46 -12.10
CA THR A 369 -17.35 15.65 -10.85
C THR A 369 -16.42 15.68 -9.64
N GLY A 370 -15.27 14.99 -9.73
CA GLY A 370 -14.18 14.95 -8.77
C GLY A 370 -13.50 16.28 -8.46
N ALA A 371 -13.68 17.32 -9.27
CA ALA A 371 -12.96 18.60 -9.11
C ALA A 371 -13.67 19.57 -8.14
N ASP A 372 -13.00 20.67 -7.80
CA ASP A 372 -13.63 21.78 -7.04
C ASP A 372 -14.59 22.58 -7.93
N LEU A 373 -15.82 22.09 -8.06
CA LEU A 373 -16.86 22.63 -8.93
C LEU A 373 -17.58 23.83 -8.33
N THR A 374 -17.84 24.87 -9.11
CA THR A 374 -18.78 25.92 -8.70
C THR A 374 -20.22 25.38 -8.55
N ALA A 375 -21.05 26.07 -7.77
CA ALA A 375 -22.47 25.71 -7.60
C ALA A 375 -23.24 25.62 -8.93
N GLN A 376 -22.88 26.44 -9.92
CA GLN A 376 -23.50 26.39 -11.24
C GLN A 376 -23.09 25.12 -12.00
N GLN A 377 -21.80 24.78 -11.99
CA GLN A 377 -21.26 23.58 -12.63
C GLN A 377 -21.84 22.30 -12.02
N ALA A 378 -21.92 22.21 -10.70
CA ALA A 378 -22.54 21.08 -10.00
C ALA A 378 -24.04 20.95 -10.34
N VAL A 379 -24.78 22.06 -10.47
CA VAL A 379 -26.19 22.03 -10.92
C VAL A 379 -26.34 21.59 -12.37
N MET A 380 -25.36 21.87 -13.24
CA MET A 380 -25.38 21.37 -14.62
C MET A 380 -25.19 19.84 -14.65
N LEU A 381 -24.19 19.34 -13.92
CA LEU A 381 -23.89 17.90 -13.82
C LEU A 381 -24.99 17.11 -13.10
N SER A 382 -25.71 17.72 -12.15
CA SER A 382 -26.84 17.07 -11.48
C SER A 382 -28.01 16.75 -12.42
N LYS A 383 -28.08 17.47 -13.55
CA LYS A 383 -29.06 17.28 -14.62
C LYS A 383 -28.46 16.60 -15.86
N ASP A 384 -27.26 16.03 -15.74
CA ASP A 384 -26.60 15.36 -16.87
C ASP A 384 -27.50 14.26 -17.44
N LYS A 385 -27.43 14.03 -18.75
CA LYS A 385 -28.16 12.93 -19.42
C LYS A 385 -27.69 11.55 -18.95
N SER A 386 -26.42 11.41 -18.59
CA SER A 386 -25.81 10.17 -18.13
C SER A 386 -26.10 9.91 -16.66
N LEU A 387 -26.66 8.73 -16.36
CA LEU A 387 -26.88 8.30 -14.98
C LEU A 387 -25.56 8.18 -14.20
N LYS A 388 -24.49 7.69 -14.84
CA LYS A 388 -23.17 7.54 -14.21
C LYS A 388 -22.61 8.86 -13.70
N VAL A 389 -22.78 9.94 -14.47
CA VAL A 389 -22.34 11.28 -14.08
C VAL A 389 -23.13 11.78 -12.86
N ARG A 390 -24.46 11.57 -12.85
CA ARG A 390 -25.30 11.95 -11.70
C ARG A 390 -24.94 11.14 -10.44
N GLU A 391 -24.66 9.85 -10.57
CA GLU A 391 -24.20 9.00 -9.45
C GLU A 391 -22.82 9.41 -8.93
N ALA A 392 -21.89 9.76 -9.82
CA ALA A 392 -20.56 10.27 -9.44
C ALA A 392 -20.67 11.60 -8.70
N LEU A 393 -21.48 12.54 -9.20
CA LEU A 393 -21.73 13.80 -8.50
C LEU A 393 -22.39 13.57 -7.13
N ALA A 394 -23.31 12.60 -7.00
CA ALA A 394 -23.90 12.28 -5.71
C ALA A 394 -22.84 11.83 -4.69
N ARG A 395 -21.89 10.98 -5.11
CA ARG A 395 -20.76 10.54 -4.26
C ARG A 395 -19.89 11.73 -3.86
N THR A 396 -19.52 12.55 -4.84
CA THR A 396 -18.79 13.81 -4.66
C THR A 396 -19.43 14.70 -3.59
N LEU A 397 -20.73 14.98 -3.69
CA LEU A 397 -21.42 15.87 -2.76
C LEU A 397 -21.40 15.32 -1.32
N THR A 398 -21.55 14.00 -1.18
CA THR A 398 -21.43 13.32 0.12
C THR A 398 -20.02 13.45 0.68
N GLU A 399 -18.99 13.14 -0.12
CA GLU A 399 -17.58 13.29 0.28
C GLU A 399 -17.24 14.74 0.65
N LEU A 400 -17.71 15.72 -0.13
CA LEU A 400 -17.48 17.14 0.15
C LEU A 400 -18.17 17.62 1.43
N LYS A 401 -19.37 17.10 1.74
CA LYS A 401 -20.05 17.43 3.00
C LYS A 401 -19.32 16.86 4.21
N ILE A 402 -18.77 15.66 4.09
CA ILE A 402 -17.93 15.04 5.14
C ILE A 402 -16.65 15.87 5.30
N THR A 403 -15.88 15.99 4.21
CA THR A 403 -14.50 16.52 4.24
C THR A 403 -14.41 18.04 4.43
N GLN A 404 -15.42 18.79 3.96
CA GLN A 404 -15.40 20.25 3.88
C GLN A 404 -14.21 20.81 3.10
N LEU A 405 -13.76 20.07 2.07
CA LEU A 405 -12.55 20.41 1.31
C LEU A 405 -12.77 21.43 0.19
N SER A 406 -13.99 21.54 -0.34
CA SER A 406 -14.30 22.44 -1.45
C SER A 406 -13.96 23.89 -1.10
N ALA A 407 -13.29 24.60 -2.01
CA ALA A 407 -13.07 26.04 -1.87
C ALA A 407 -14.23 26.85 -2.47
N THR A 408 -15.08 26.24 -3.28
CA THR A 408 -16.14 26.92 -4.04
C THR A 408 -17.56 26.58 -3.57
N LEU A 409 -17.83 25.34 -3.15
CA LEU A 409 -19.11 24.89 -2.61
C LEU A 409 -19.11 25.00 -1.09
N ARG A 410 -20.07 25.77 -0.58
CA ARG A 410 -20.38 25.75 0.86
C ARG A 410 -21.32 24.59 1.18
N THR A 411 -21.39 24.21 2.44
CA THR A 411 -22.29 23.15 2.92
C THR A 411 -23.74 23.41 2.51
N GLU A 412 -24.21 24.66 2.54
CA GLU A 412 -25.59 24.99 2.13
C GLU A 412 -25.81 24.80 0.62
N ASP A 413 -24.78 25.03 -0.18
CA ASP A 413 -24.83 24.80 -1.63
C ASP A 413 -24.88 23.30 -1.93
N ILE A 414 -24.06 22.50 -1.23
CA ILE A 414 -24.06 21.03 -1.32
C ILE A 414 -25.44 20.47 -0.96
N GLU A 415 -25.99 20.86 0.20
CA GLU A 415 -27.29 20.40 0.69
C GLU A 415 -28.43 20.75 -0.27
N ARG A 416 -28.43 21.98 -0.81
CA ARG A 416 -29.44 22.42 -1.78
C ARG A 416 -29.39 21.60 -3.07
N ILE A 417 -28.19 21.32 -3.59
CA ILE A 417 -28.02 20.53 -4.81
C ILE A 417 -28.41 19.07 -4.54
N ALA A 418 -28.00 18.50 -3.41
CA ALA A 418 -28.35 17.15 -2.99
C ALA A 418 -29.86 16.96 -2.84
N GLU A 419 -30.57 17.92 -2.21
CA GLU A 419 -32.02 17.87 -2.07
C GLU A 419 -32.72 17.88 -3.43
N GLN A 420 -32.27 18.73 -4.36
CA GLN A 420 -32.81 18.76 -5.71
C GLN A 420 -32.56 17.44 -6.45
N MET A 421 -31.34 16.89 -6.36
CA MET A 421 -31.01 15.59 -6.95
C MET A 421 -31.85 14.46 -6.37
N TYR A 422 -32.10 14.46 -5.07
CA TYR A 422 -32.96 13.51 -4.40
C TYR A 422 -34.39 13.57 -4.94
N LEU A 423 -34.97 14.77 -5.07
CA LEU A 423 -36.31 14.95 -5.62
C LEU A 423 -36.41 14.46 -7.08
N ASP A 424 -35.39 14.75 -7.89
CA ASP A 424 -35.35 14.38 -9.31
C ASP A 424 -35.10 12.87 -9.52
N ASN A 425 -34.54 12.18 -8.53
CA ASN A 425 -34.12 10.77 -8.64
C ASN A 425 -34.74 9.87 -7.56
N LYS A 426 -35.92 10.23 -7.02
CA LYS A 426 -36.56 9.52 -5.89
C LYS A 426 -36.73 8.01 -6.10
N GLU A 427 -36.93 7.58 -7.35
CA GLU A 427 -37.09 6.15 -7.68
C GLU A 427 -35.75 5.41 -7.85
N ASN A 428 -34.63 6.13 -7.99
CA ASN A 428 -33.31 5.54 -8.10
C ASN A 428 -32.67 5.36 -6.71
N LYS A 429 -32.81 4.14 -6.18
CA LYS A 429 -32.28 3.77 -4.86
C LYS A 429 -30.78 4.01 -4.70
N ASN A 430 -29.97 3.88 -5.76
CA ASN A 430 -28.52 4.07 -5.68
C ASN A 430 -28.17 5.53 -5.40
N ILE A 431 -28.76 6.47 -6.16
CA ILE A 431 -28.55 7.91 -5.96
C ILE A 431 -29.08 8.33 -4.58
N VAL A 432 -30.28 7.89 -4.20
CA VAL A 432 -30.88 8.23 -2.91
C VAL A 432 -30.01 7.77 -1.74
N LYS A 433 -29.51 6.53 -1.80
CA LYS A 433 -28.63 5.97 -0.76
C LYS A 433 -27.31 6.74 -0.65
N VAL A 434 -26.69 7.05 -1.78
CA VAL A 434 -25.41 7.78 -1.81
C VAL A 434 -25.57 9.22 -1.30
N LEU A 435 -26.66 9.90 -1.65
CA LEU A 435 -26.91 11.29 -1.25
C LEU A 435 -27.23 11.46 0.23
N LEU A 436 -27.50 10.37 0.96
CA LEU A 436 -27.95 10.42 2.34
C LEU A 436 -27.16 11.43 3.18
N ILE A 437 -25.84 11.36 3.17
CA ILE A 437 -24.99 12.25 3.97
C ILE A 437 -25.00 13.68 3.42
N ALA A 438 -25.01 13.84 2.10
CA ALA A 438 -25.12 15.14 1.43
C ALA A 438 -26.42 15.89 1.78
N LEU A 439 -27.52 15.18 2.08
CA LEU A 439 -28.84 15.77 2.32
C LEU A 439 -28.93 16.57 3.63
N PRO A 440 -29.82 17.57 3.75
CA PRO A 440 -30.10 18.26 5.01
C PRO A 440 -30.56 17.29 6.11
N GLU A 441 -30.25 17.59 7.38
CA GLU A 441 -30.54 16.70 8.52
C GLU A 441 -32.02 16.27 8.61
N MET A 442 -32.95 17.20 8.35
CA MET A 442 -34.39 16.91 8.35
C MET A 442 -34.78 15.85 7.31
N ARG A 443 -34.09 15.83 6.15
CA ARG A 443 -34.32 14.85 5.10
C ARG A 443 -33.69 13.50 5.47
N GLN A 444 -32.49 13.51 6.05
CA GLN A 444 -31.85 12.31 6.59
C GLN A 444 -32.77 11.59 7.59
N LEU A 445 -33.34 12.33 8.55
CA LEU A 445 -34.27 11.78 9.54
C LEU A 445 -35.55 11.22 8.90
N SER A 446 -36.06 11.87 7.85
CA SER A 446 -37.24 11.39 7.13
C SER A 446 -36.95 10.06 6.43
N LEU A 447 -35.81 9.95 5.75
CA LEU A 447 -35.38 8.71 5.09
C LEU A 447 -35.12 7.58 6.09
N ALA A 448 -34.51 7.91 7.23
CA ALA A 448 -34.29 6.97 8.34
C ALA A 448 -35.60 6.36 8.86
N LYS A 449 -36.66 7.17 8.91
CA LYS A 449 -38.01 6.75 9.34
C LYS A 449 -38.75 5.94 8.29
N GLU A 450 -38.48 6.16 7.00
CA GLU A 450 -39.08 5.41 5.90
C GLU A 450 -38.48 4.00 5.81
N ASP A 451 -37.15 3.89 5.80
CA ASP A 451 -36.43 2.61 5.85
C ASP A 451 -35.03 2.81 6.45
N VAL A 452 -34.79 2.22 7.62
CA VAL A 452 -33.52 2.31 8.35
C VAL A 452 -32.35 1.71 7.56
N HIS A 453 -32.61 0.78 6.63
CA HIS A 453 -31.55 0.15 5.80
C HIS A 453 -30.93 1.13 4.81
N ASN A 454 -31.58 2.25 4.51
CA ASN A 454 -30.98 3.32 3.71
C ASN A 454 -29.72 3.91 4.38
N LEU A 455 -29.62 3.78 5.72
CA LEU A 455 -28.51 4.30 6.52
C LEU A 455 -27.39 3.28 6.75
N ARG A 456 -27.53 2.04 6.23
CA ARG A 456 -26.56 0.97 6.49
C ARG A 456 -25.15 1.29 5.98
N GLU A 457 -25.03 2.09 4.93
CA GLU A 457 -23.73 2.55 4.43
C GLU A 457 -23.61 4.04 4.73
N GLY A 458 -22.63 4.41 5.56
CA GLY A 458 -22.34 5.81 5.87
C GLY A 458 -22.95 6.33 7.17
N ALA A 459 -23.62 5.50 7.98
CA ALA A 459 -24.11 5.93 9.31
C ALA A 459 -22.98 6.51 10.18
N ARG A 460 -21.74 6.05 10.00
CA ARG A 460 -20.54 6.59 10.66
C ARG A 460 -20.24 8.07 10.37
N TYR A 461 -20.82 8.63 9.31
CA TYR A 461 -20.62 10.02 8.89
C TYR A 461 -21.80 10.93 9.28
N LEU A 462 -22.79 10.40 10.00
CA LEU A 462 -23.93 11.17 10.46
C LEU A 462 -23.51 12.10 11.59
N THR A 463 -23.77 13.38 11.45
CA THR A 463 -23.48 14.40 12.48
C THR A 463 -24.71 14.81 13.28
N SER A 464 -25.91 14.48 12.79
CA SER A 464 -27.17 14.92 13.40
C SER A 464 -27.50 14.09 14.65
N LYS A 465 -27.55 14.77 15.80
CA LYS A 465 -27.91 14.14 17.09
C LYS A 465 -29.29 13.48 17.06
N ASP A 466 -30.24 14.08 16.35
CA ASP A 466 -31.61 13.56 16.27
C ASP A 466 -31.66 12.27 15.45
N VAL A 467 -30.89 12.18 14.36
CA VAL A 467 -30.79 10.97 13.54
C VAL A 467 -30.08 9.85 14.30
N ILE A 468 -28.92 10.14 14.91
CA ILE A 468 -28.17 9.16 15.72
C ILE A 468 -29.04 8.68 16.90
N SER A 469 -29.70 9.59 17.61
CA SER A 469 -30.59 9.23 18.72
C SER A 469 -31.78 8.39 18.24
N TYR A 470 -32.36 8.71 17.08
CA TYR A 470 -33.42 7.89 16.49
C TYR A 470 -32.94 6.46 16.19
N LEU A 471 -31.76 6.32 15.58
CA LEU A 471 -31.15 5.03 15.26
C LEU A 471 -30.87 4.20 16.52
N LEU A 472 -30.33 4.85 17.55
CA LEU A 472 -29.99 4.20 18.82
C LEU A 472 -31.20 3.90 19.70
N THR A 473 -32.39 4.44 19.43
CA THR A 473 -33.57 4.24 20.30
C THR A 473 -34.67 3.41 19.66
N GLN A 474 -34.83 3.46 18.33
CA GLN A 474 -36.01 2.89 17.66
C GLN A 474 -35.73 1.57 16.94
N HIS A 475 -34.46 1.18 16.75
CA HIS A 475 -34.10 0.03 15.92
C HIS A 475 -32.98 -0.81 16.55
N ASP A 476 -33.21 -2.13 16.65
CA ASP A 476 -32.20 -3.11 17.01
C ASP A 476 -31.60 -3.73 15.73
N VAL A 477 -30.79 -2.93 15.02
CA VAL A 477 -30.16 -3.33 13.75
C VAL A 477 -28.64 -3.32 13.93
N PRO A 478 -28.03 -4.48 14.22
CA PRO A 478 -26.60 -4.54 14.54
C PRO A 478 -25.68 -4.07 13.41
N THR A 479 -26.11 -4.13 12.15
CA THR A 479 -25.33 -3.56 11.03
C THR A 479 -25.24 -2.04 11.08
N VAL A 480 -26.24 -1.35 11.63
CA VAL A 480 -26.18 0.11 11.85
C VAL A 480 -25.31 0.43 13.08
N TRP A 481 -25.36 -0.42 14.09
CA TRP A 481 -24.50 -0.30 15.27
C TRP A 481 -23.02 -0.46 14.92
N ASP A 482 -22.68 -1.39 14.02
CA ASP A 482 -21.31 -1.60 13.55
C ASP A 482 -20.76 -0.36 12.85
N GLU A 483 -21.53 0.24 11.93
CA GLU A 483 -21.14 1.49 11.30
C GLU A 483 -20.95 2.63 12.31
N LEU A 484 -21.90 2.83 13.22
CA LEU A 484 -21.76 3.85 14.28
C LEU A 484 -20.54 3.57 15.18
N ALA A 485 -20.24 2.31 15.47
CA ALA A 485 -19.08 1.93 16.26
C ALA A 485 -17.74 2.25 15.58
N ARG A 486 -17.71 2.24 14.24
CA ARG A 486 -16.54 2.61 13.43
C ARG A 486 -16.30 4.12 13.36
N ASP A 487 -17.25 4.95 13.81
CA ASP A 487 -17.06 6.39 13.92
C ASP A 487 -16.14 6.73 15.12
N LYS A 488 -14.94 7.22 14.79
CA LYS A 488 -13.94 7.65 15.79
C LYS A 488 -14.43 8.84 16.61
N LEU A 489 -15.23 9.73 16.03
CA LEU A 489 -15.78 10.94 16.65
C LEU A 489 -17.09 10.71 17.40
N LEU A 490 -17.72 9.54 17.27
CA LEU A 490 -18.98 9.26 17.95
C LEU A 490 -18.87 9.61 19.45
N PRO A 491 -19.73 10.50 19.98
CA PRO A 491 -19.68 10.90 21.37
C PRO A 491 -19.67 9.70 22.33
N LEU A 492 -18.86 9.78 23.39
CA LEU A 492 -18.66 8.70 24.35
C LEU A 492 -19.98 8.18 24.96
N GLU A 493 -20.97 9.07 25.15
CA GLU A 493 -22.30 8.71 25.62
C GLU A 493 -23.03 7.71 24.72
N TYR A 494 -22.87 7.82 23.39
CA TYR A 494 -23.44 6.90 22.42
C TYR A 494 -22.63 5.62 22.31
N LYS A 495 -21.29 5.71 22.39
CA LYS A 495 -20.42 4.51 22.49
C LYS A 495 -20.78 3.65 23.70
N LYS A 496 -21.05 4.26 24.86
CA LYS A 496 -21.52 3.56 26.06
C LYS A 496 -22.89 2.90 25.86
N GLN A 497 -23.82 3.58 25.18
CA GLN A 497 -25.13 3.00 24.85
C GLN A 497 -25.00 1.80 23.91
N LEU A 498 -24.17 1.90 22.87
CA LEU A 498 -23.86 0.79 21.96
C LEU A 498 -23.24 -0.38 22.72
N TRP A 499 -22.27 -0.13 23.58
CA TRP A 499 -21.66 -1.17 24.43
C TRP A 499 -22.68 -1.88 25.31
N GLN A 500 -23.56 -1.12 25.99
CA GLN A 500 -24.58 -1.73 26.84
C GLN A 500 -25.57 -2.58 26.03
N ARG A 501 -25.89 -2.15 24.80
CA ARG A 501 -26.73 -2.90 23.87
C ARG A 501 -26.06 -4.19 23.41
N THR A 502 -24.75 -4.19 23.11
CA THR A 502 -24.02 -5.40 22.73
C THR A 502 -23.93 -6.40 23.89
N LEU A 503 -23.70 -5.93 25.12
CA LEU A 503 -23.75 -6.79 26.31
C LEU A 503 -25.12 -7.48 26.47
N ASN A 504 -26.21 -6.75 26.20
CA ASN A 504 -27.54 -7.34 26.21
C ASN A 504 -27.75 -8.35 25.08
N LEU A 505 -27.27 -8.02 23.87
CA LEU A 505 -27.40 -8.88 22.69
C LEU A 505 -26.61 -10.19 22.85
N MET A 506 -25.45 -10.15 23.52
CA MET A 506 -24.67 -11.34 23.87
C MET A 506 -25.44 -12.35 24.74
N MET A 507 -26.42 -11.89 25.53
CA MET A 507 -27.28 -12.78 26.31
C MET A 507 -28.34 -13.51 25.45
N SER A 508 -28.42 -13.21 24.15
CA SER A 508 -29.29 -13.94 23.22
C SER A 508 -28.91 -15.42 23.14
N LYS A 509 -29.89 -16.26 22.84
CA LYS A 509 -29.68 -17.68 22.56
C LYS A 509 -29.27 -17.95 21.11
N ARG A 510 -29.35 -16.94 20.25
CA ARG A 510 -28.99 -17.05 18.83
C ARG A 510 -27.52 -16.70 18.68
N GLN A 511 -26.76 -17.62 18.09
CA GLN A 511 -25.33 -17.42 17.82
C GLN A 511 -25.07 -16.19 16.92
N GLU A 512 -25.91 -15.99 15.91
CA GLU A 512 -25.83 -14.84 14.98
C GLU A 512 -25.91 -13.49 15.71
N ASP A 513 -26.77 -13.37 16.72
CA ASP A 513 -26.90 -12.15 17.53
C ASP A 513 -25.62 -11.92 18.36
N GLN A 514 -25.02 -12.99 18.89
CA GLN A 514 -23.78 -12.93 19.66
C GLN A 514 -22.59 -12.52 18.78
N GLU A 515 -22.47 -13.12 17.59
CA GLU A 515 -21.43 -12.79 16.61
C GLU A 515 -21.51 -11.31 16.19
N GLN A 516 -22.72 -10.81 15.93
CA GLN A 516 -22.93 -9.39 15.63
C GLN A 516 -22.55 -8.48 16.81
N ALA A 517 -22.83 -8.89 18.05
CA ALA A 517 -22.42 -8.13 19.23
C ALA A 517 -20.88 -8.04 19.34
N TYR A 518 -20.16 -9.12 19.02
CA TYR A 518 -18.70 -9.14 19.03
C TYR A 518 -18.12 -8.18 17.99
N GLU A 519 -18.63 -8.17 16.75
CA GLU A 519 -18.14 -7.25 15.70
C GLU A 519 -18.27 -5.78 16.12
N VAL A 520 -19.43 -5.40 16.70
CA VAL A 520 -19.65 -4.03 17.17
C VAL A 520 -18.71 -3.68 18.33
N GLN A 521 -18.46 -4.61 19.27
CA GLN A 521 -17.51 -4.39 20.37
C GLN A 521 -16.08 -4.23 19.87
N LEU A 522 -15.67 -5.06 18.90
CA LEU A 522 -14.36 -4.95 18.27
C LEU A 522 -14.20 -3.59 17.57
N ALA A 523 -15.21 -3.16 16.81
CA ALA A 523 -15.20 -1.86 16.16
C ALA A 523 -15.10 -0.70 17.17
N LEU A 524 -15.80 -0.79 18.30
CA LEU A 524 -15.74 0.22 19.38
C LEU A 524 -14.35 0.31 20.03
N ILE A 525 -13.67 -0.82 20.26
CA ILE A 525 -12.33 -0.82 20.86
C ILE A 525 -11.28 -0.26 19.90
N ASP A 526 -11.42 -0.59 18.62
CA ASP A 526 -10.52 -0.15 17.56
C ASP A 526 -10.63 1.37 17.28
N ASN A 527 -11.84 1.95 17.36
CA ASN A 527 -12.11 3.31 16.88
C ASN A 527 -12.28 4.37 17.98
N GLY A 528 -11.17 4.76 18.61
CA GLY A 528 -11.04 6.05 19.32
C GLY A 528 -11.06 5.96 20.85
N VAL A 529 -11.60 7.00 21.51
CA VAL A 529 -11.63 7.08 22.98
C VAL A 529 -12.75 6.19 23.52
N VAL A 530 -12.35 5.15 24.24
CA VAL A 530 -13.22 4.20 24.91
C VAL A 530 -13.10 4.40 26.42
N ASP A 531 -14.19 4.22 27.16
CA ASP A 531 -14.15 4.37 28.61
C ASP A 531 -13.41 3.20 29.29
N GLU A 532 -12.80 3.45 30.45
CA GLU A 532 -12.11 2.41 31.23
C GLU A 532 -13.04 1.25 31.62
N GLU A 533 -14.32 1.53 31.88
CA GLU A 533 -15.31 0.49 32.17
C GLU A 533 -15.50 -0.47 30.99
N MET A 534 -15.58 0.05 29.76
CA MET A 534 -15.71 -0.76 28.54
C MET A 534 -14.47 -1.62 28.32
N LEU A 535 -13.27 -1.07 28.52
CA LEU A 535 -12.01 -1.81 28.42
C LEU A 535 -11.91 -2.91 29.49
N ASN A 536 -12.33 -2.62 30.72
CA ASN A 536 -12.38 -3.62 31.78
C ASN A 536 -13.34 -4.75 31.45
N ASN A 537 -14.54 -4.42 30.97
CA ASN A 537 -15.53 -5.38 30.51
C ASN A 537 -14.96 -6.25 29.37
N ALA A 538 -14.29 -5.65 28.38
CA ALA A 538 -13.65 -6.38 27.29
C ALA A 538 -12.64 -7.42 27.79
N ILE A 539 -11.77 -7.02 28.74
CA ILE A 539 -10.79 -7.93 29.36
C ILE A 539 -11.47 -9.07 30.10
N ASP A 540 -12.52 -8.78 30.86
CA ASP A 540 -13.26 -9.79 31.63
C ASP A 540 -13.98 -10.77 30.71
N LEU A 541 -14.47 -10.32 29.56
CA LEU A 541 -15.12 -11.15 28.54
C LEU A 541 -14.17 -12.11 27.82
N LEU A 542 -12.87 -11.81 27.72
CA LEU A 542 -11.91 -12.61 26.94
C LEU A 542 -11.95 -14.11 27.27
N VAL A 543 -12.19 -14.47 28.53
CA VAL A 543 -12.22 -15.87 28.98
C VAL A 543 -13.44 -16.63 28.44
N ASP A 544 -14.54 -15.92 28.20
CA ASP A 544 -15.84 -16.48 27.81
C ASP A 544 -16.09 -16.39 26.29
N LEU A 545 -15.30 -15.59 25.56
CA LEU A 545 -15.42 -15.47 24.10
C LEU A 545 -14.96 -16.73 23.36
N PRO A 546 -15.59 -17.07 22.21
CA PRO A 546 -15.07 -18.04 21.26
C PRO A 546 -13.64 -17.69 20.82
N ALA A 547 -12.85 -18.70 20.42
CA ALA A 547 -11.41 -18.55 20.18
C ALA A 547 -11.05 -17.45 19.16
N GLU A 548 -11.81 -17.34 18.07
CA GLU A 548 -11.63 -16.31 17.05
C GLU A 548 -11.80 -14.89 17.62
N TYR A 549 -12.94 -14.62 18.25
CA TYR A 549 -13.25 -13.31 18.82
C TYR A 549 -12.34 -12.96 20.00
N ARG A 550 -11.97 -13.94 20.82
CA ARG A 550 -10.97 -13.79 21.88
C ARG A 550 -9.64 -13.31 21.32
N TYR A 551 -9.17 -13.93 20.24
CA TYR A 551 -7.91 -13.55 19.60
C TYR A 551 -7.99 -12.12 19.04
N ARG A 552 -9.04 -11.80 18.27
CA ARG A 552 -9.25 -10.47 17.70
C ARG A 552 -9.38 -9.37 18.75
N MET A 553 -10.20 -9.58 19.78
CA MET A 553 -10.42 -8.63 20.88
C MET A 553 -9.15 -8.37 21.67
N ARG A 554 -8.38 -9.43 21.97
CA ARG A 554 -7.10 -9.32 22.65
C ARG A 554 -6.10 -8.52 21.82
N ASN A 555 -6.00 -8.79 20.53
CA ASN A 555 -5.07 -8.07 19.66
C ASN A 555 -5.44 -6.58 19.56
N GLN A 556 -6.73 -6.24 19.40
CA GLN A 556 -7.16 -4.84 19.42
C GLN A 556 -6.85 -4.11 20.74
N LEU A 557 -6.96 -4.80 21.88
CA LEU A 557 -6.52 -4.26 23.17
C LEU A 557 -5.00 -4.04 23.19
N PHE A 558 -4.21 -4.95 22.61
CA PHE A 558 -2.75 -4.83 22.53
C PHE A 558 -2.31 -3.73 21.55
N ASP A 559 -3.01 -3.55 20.44
CA ASP A 559 -2.69 -2.55 19.43
C ASP A 559 -3.07 -1.12 19.86
N ASN A 560 -3.87 -0.99 20.91
CA ASN A 560 -4.23 0.30 21.49
C ASN A 560 -3.07 0.91 22.28
N LYS A 561 -2.34 1.83 21.62
CA LYS A 561 -1.17 2.53 22.19
C LYS A 561 -1.52 3.50 23.32
N GLU A 562 -2.80 3.87 23.47
CA GLU A 562 -3.28 4.92 24.39
C GLU A 562 -3.95 4.37 25.65
N LEU A 563 -3.86 3.06 25.92
CA LEU A 563 -4.50 2.45 27.09
C LEU A 563 -4.11 3.14 28.41
N PRO A 564 -5.07 3.37 29.33
CA PRO A 564 -4.77 3.88 30.66
C PRO A 564 -3.90 2.89 31.47
N SER A 565 -3.02 3.40 32.34
CA SER A 565 -2.10 2.55 33.13
C SER A 565 -2.82 1.48 33.96
N GLY A 566 -4.03 1.74 34.43
CA GLY A 566 -4.85 0.75 35.15
C GLY A 566 -5.21 -0.47 34.29
N ILE A 567 -5.55 -0.23 33.02
CA ILE A 567 -5.88 -1.27 32.03
C ILE A 567 -4.61 -2.04 31.63
N ILE A 568 -3.50 -1.33 31.38
CA ILE A 568 -2.18 -1.94 31.10
C ILE A 568 -1.78 -2.88 32.26
N ASN A 569 -1.97 -2.47 33.51
CA ASN A 569 -1.66 -3.31 34.67
C ASN A 569 -2.53 -4.56 34.74
N LYS A 570 -3.83 -4.46 34.42
CA LYS A 570 -4.75 -5.62 34.39
C LYS A 570 -4.33 -6.60 33.29
N LEU A 571 -4.04 -6.10 32.08
CA LEU A 571 -3.52 -6.90 30.98
C LEU A 571 -2.18 -7.55 31.33
N ASP A 572 -1.26 -6.82 31.97
CA ASP A 572 0.03 -7.35 32.38
C ASP A 572 -0.11 -8.50 33.39
N GLN A 573 -1.04 -8.40 34.33
CA GLN A 573 -1.29 -9.47 35.30
C GLN A 573 -1.69 -10.78 34.61
N GLN A 574 -2.48 -10.71 33.53
CA GLN A 574 -3.00 -11.86 32.80
C GLN A 574 -2.04 -12.34 31.69
N TYR A 575 -1.37 -11.43 31.00
CA TYR A 575 -0.67 -11.67 29.73
C TYR A 575 0.81 -11.30 29.74
N ARG A 576 1.44 -10.97 30.88
CA ARG A 576 2.89 -10.67 30.96
C ARG A 576 3.82 -11.71 30.33
N PHE A 577 3.34 -12.92 30.11
CA PHE A 577 4.09 -14.00 29.46
C PHE A 577 3.67 -14.28 28.01
N ASN A 578 2.87 -13.42 27.40
CA ASN A 578 2.51 -13.48 26.00
C ASN A 578 3.46 -12.56 25.19
N SER A 579 3.91 -13.02 24.02
CA SER A 579 4.86 -12.27 23.21
C SER A 579 4.23 -11.06 22.51
N ASP A 580 2.98 -11.18 22.05
CA ASP A 580 2.19 -10.08 21.47
C ASP A 580 2.01 -8.93 22.49
N TRP A 581 1.71 -9.28 23.75
CA TRP A 581 1.67 -8.30 24.85
C TRP A 581 3.02 -7.59 25.07
N ALA A 582 4.12 -8.35 25.01
CA ALA A 582 5.45 -7.77 25.19
C ALA A 582 5.85 -6.84 24.04
N LEU A 583 5.47 -7.15 22.80
CA LEU A 583 5.61 -6.23 21.66
C LEU A 583 4.74 -4.98 21.83
N ALA A 584 3.49 -5.16 22.27
CA ALA A 584 2.57 -4.05 22.46
C ALA A 584 3.07 -3.06 23.52
N VAL A 585 3.52 -3.56 24.68
CA VAL A 585 3.85 -2.74 25.84
C VAL A 585 5.06 -1.81 25.60
N VAL A 586 5.95 -2.13 24.67
CA VAL A 586 7.07 -1.25 24.29
C VAL A 586 6.63 -0.07 23.44
N SER A 587 5.46 -0.16 22.80
CA SER A 587 4.89 0.90 21.97
C SER A 587 3.80 1.72 22.66
N MET A 588 3.30 1.24 23.80
CA MET A 588 2.25 1.88 24.60
C MET A 588 2.76 3.12 25.33
N LYS A 589 1.96 4.19 25.24
CA LYS A 589 2.26 5.50 25.80
C LYS A 589 2.36 5.49 27.32
N ASN A 590 1.50 4.73 28.01
CA ASN A 590 1.39 4.77 29.48
C ASN A 590 2.07 3.57 30.18
N SER A 591 2.95 2.85 29.46
CA SER A 591 3.72 1.74 30.03
C SER A 591 4.77 2.24 30.99
N THR A 592 4.84 1.63 32.17
CA THR A 592 5.91 1.91 33.13
C THR A 592 7.26 1.41 32.61
N ARG A 593 8.37 1.96 33.13
CA ARG A 593 9.73 1.46 32.85
C ARG A 593 9.82 -0.06 32.97
N ARG A 594 9.30 -0.63 34.06
CA ARG A 594 9.35 -2.08 34.33
C ARG A 594 8.63 -2.89 33.25
N GLN A 595 7.51 -2.38 32.75
CA GLN A 595 6.77 -3.01 31.66
C GLN A 595 7.55 -2.94 30.35
N SER A 596 8.05 -1.76 29.99
CA SER A 596 8.85 -1.54 28.78
C SER A 596 10.15 -2.36 28.78
N GLU A 597 10.89 -2.37 29.89
CA GLU A 597 12.13 -3.17 30.04
C GLU A 597 11.87 -4.66 29.81
N ARG A 598 10.81 -5.22 30.42
CA ARG A 598 10.43 -6.62 30.21
C ARG A 598 9.99 -6.87 28.77
N GLY A 599 9.22 -5.95 28.19
CA GLY A 599 8.79 -6.04 26.79
C GLY A 599 9.97 -6.09 25.84
N LEU A 600 10.91 -5.16 26.00
CA LEU A 600 12.14 -5.05 25.22
C LEU A 600 13.02 -6.29 25.34
N HIS A 601 13.23 -6.80 26.56
CA HIS A 601 13.98 -8.05 26.74
C HIS A 601 13.27 -9.24 26.09
N ARG A 602 11.95 -9.35 26.21
CA ARG A 602 11.26 -10.51 25.66
C ARG A 602 11.22 -10.48 24.13
N TRP A 603 10.91 -9.32 23.56
CA TRP A 603 10.78 -9.19 22.12
C TRP A 603 12.12 -9.38 21.41
N ASN A 604 13.19 -8.78 21.95
CA ASN A 604 14.50 -8.79 21.31
C ASN A 604 15.41 -9.92 21.83
N HIS A 605 14.85 -11.02 22.36
CA HIS A 605 15.61 -12.08 23.05
C HIS A 605 16.70 -12.77 22.21
N GLU A 606 16.61 -12.67 20.90
CA GLU A 606 17.59 -13.19 19.94
C GLU A 606 18.54 -12.10 19.40
N ASP A 607 18.26 -10.82 19.65
CA ASP A 607 19.09 -9.68 19.23
C ASP A 607 20.16 -9.39 20.30
N SER A 608 21.39 -9.86 20.03
CA SER A 608 22.51 -9.72 20.95
C SER A 608 22.90 -8.28 21.23
N ASP A 609 22.70 -7.38 20.26
CA ASP A 609 23.15 -5.99 20.35
C ASP A 609 22.19 -5.18 21.23
N ILE A 610 20.88 -5.34 21.03
CA ILE A 610 19.86 -4.76 21.90
C ILE A 610 20.02 -5.27 23.33
N PHE A 611 20.27 -6.57 23.51
CA PHE A 611 20.47 -7.17 24.82
C PHE A 611 21.68 -6.60 25.55
N ALA A 612 22.81 -6.46 24.85
CA ALA A 612 24.01 -5.87 25.40
C ALA A 612 23.75 -4.43 25.84
N GLU A 613 23.08 -3.63 25.02
CA GLU A 613 22.76 -2.24 25.35
C GLU A 613 21.82 -2.13 26.56
N LEU A 614 20.73 -2.91 26.61
CA LEU A 614 19.80 -2.95 27.73
C LEU A 614 20.51 -3.33 29.04
N ALA A 615 21.45 -4.28 29.00
CA ALA A 615 22.24 -4.66 30.17
C ALA A 615 23.07 -3.51 30.73
N THR A 616 23.56 -2.58 29.89
CA THR A 616 24.34 -1.42 30.35
C THR A 616 23.51 -0.33 31.04
N ILE A 617 22.19 -0.33 30.83
CA ILE A 617 21.28 0.71 31.36
C ILE A 617 20.38 0.21 32.48
N LYS A 618 20.34 -1.11 32.72
CA LYS A 618 19.45 -1.78 33.69
C LYS A 618 19.42 -1.14 35.08
N ASP A 619 20.59 -0.78 35.64
CA ASP A 619 20.70 -0.28 37.00
C ASP A 619 20.63 1.26 37.11
N LYS A 620 20.37 1.95 35.99
CA LYS A 620 20.26 3.42 35.96
C LYS A 620 18.97 3.89 36.64
N SER A 621 18.92 5.17 37.04
CA SER A 621 17.67 5.81 37.46
C SER A 621 16.66 5.89 36.30
N ASP A 622 15.37 6.13 36.58
CA ASP A 622 14.33 6.18 35.53
C ASP A 622 14.65 7.21 34.45
N ASP A 623 15.05 8.43 34.83
CA ASP A 623 15.41 9.50 33.89
C ASP A 623 16.62 9.12 33.03
N GLU A 624 17.64 8.51 33.63
CA GLU A 624 18.84 8.06 32.93
C GLU A 624 18.56 6.87 32.01
N TRP A 625 17.59 6.03 32.35
CA TRP A 625 17.15 4.90 31.53
C TRP A 625 16.43 5.40 30.28
N TRP A 626 15.43 6.28 30.41
CA TRP A 626 14.76 6.90 29.26
C TRP A 626 15.70 7.72 28.39
N ARG A 627 16.66 8.43 29.00
CA ARG A 627 17.71 9.14 28.27
C ARG A 627 18.54 8.20 27.41
N ALA A 628 18.98 7.08 27.98
CA ALA A 628 19.82 6.15 27.27
C ALA A 628 19.09 5.51 26.08
N LEU A 629 17.80 5.18 26.25
CA LEU A 629 16.95 4.72 25.15
C LEU A 629 16.85 5.75 24.02
N LEU A 630 16.60 7.03 24.32
CA LEU A 630 16.54 8.09 23.30
C LEU A 630 17.85 8.28 22.53
N GLN A 631 18.99 8.00 23.16
CA GLN A 631 20.32 8.12 22.56
C GLN A 631 20.82 6.83 21.91
N SER A 632 20.00 5.79 21.91
CA SER A 632 20.36 4.49 21.36
C SER A 632 20.61 4.57 19.85
N ARG A 633 21.57 3.80 19.35
CA ARG A 633 21.73 3.60 17.91
C ARG A 633 20.69 2.64 17.35
N ASN A 634 19.99 1.90 18.21
CA ASN A 634 18.94 0.99 17.82
C ASN A 634 17.58 1.70 17.79
N ASP A 635 16.89 1.59 16.67
CA ASP A 635 15.63 2.29 16.44
C ASP A 635 14.54 1.79 17.39
N HIS A 636 14.43 0.49 17.68
CA HIS A 636 13.40 -0.05 18.58
C HIS A 636 13.52 0.54 19.99
N LEU A 637 14.75 0.73 20.47
CA LEU A 637 15.04 1.34 21.76
C LEU A 637 14.66 2.84 21.76
N ARG A 638 15.05 3.60 20.73
CA ARG A 638 14.66 5.02 20.60
C ARG A 638 13.15 5.19 20.53
N GLN A 639 12.48 4.42 19.68
CA GLN A 639 11.03 4.50 19.47
C GLN A 639 10.23 4.24 20.76
N THR A 640 10.70 3.31 21.61
CA THR A 640 10.08 3.02 22.91
C THR A 640 10.06 4.25 23.80
N ALA A 641 11.15 5.02 23.84
CA ALA A 641 11.21 6.25 24.63
C ALA A 641 10.42 7.41 23.99
N LEU A 642 10.54 7.60 22.67
CA LEU A 642 9.88 8.70 21.95
C LEU A 642 8.35 8.73 22.15
N ARG A 643 7.72 7.56 22.25
CA ARG A 643 6.25 7.42 22.40
C ARG A 643 5.77 7.47 23.85
N ASN A 644 6.64 7.18 24.82
CA ASN A 644 6.23 6.93 26.19
C ASN A 644 6.07 8.22 27.02
N ALA A 645 4.95 8.32 27.74
CA ALA A 645 4.56 9.46 28.57
C ALA A 645 5.45 9.67 29.81
N HIS A 646 6.25 8.68 30.20
CA HIS A 646 7.22 8.80 31.28
C HIS A 646 8.57 9.36 30.82
N THR A 647 8.79 9.53 29.51
CA THR A 647 10.00 10.15 29.00
C THR A 647 10.03 11.64 29.34
N PRO A 648 11.06 12.13 30.05
CA PRO A 648 11.12 13.52 30.48
C PRO A 648 11.05 14.54 29.33
N ALA A 649 10.20 15.56 29.48
CA ALA A 649 10.00 16.64 28.51
C ALA A 649 11.30 17.31 28.03
N SER A 650 12.24 17.54 28.96
CA SER A 650 13.53 18.17 28.66
C SER A 650 14.39 17.32 27.73
N LEU A 651 14.28 15.99 27.79
CA LEU A 651 15.01 15.07 26.92
C LEU A 651 14.39 15.03 25.54
N LEU A 652 13.06 14.96 25.43
CA LEU A 652 12.36 14.99 24.14
C LEU A 652 12.73 16.23 23.33
N THR A 653 12.73 17.40 23.97
CA THR A 653 13.08 18.67 23.29
C THR A 653 14.54 18.72 22.82
N THR A 654 15.46 18.12 23.56
CA THR A 654 16.91 18.27 23.30
C THR A 654 17.52 17.15 22.48
N LEU A 655 16.92 15.95 22.48
CA LEU A 655 17.49 14.74 21.91
C LEU A 655 16.70 14.17 20.73
N THR A 656 15.49 14.66 20.44
CA THR A 656 14.71 14.17 19.28
C THR A 656 15.28 14.75 17.98
N GLU A 657 15.77 13.87 17.11
CA GLU A 657 16.26 14.22 15.79
C GLU A 657 15.11 14.48 14.81
N SER A 658 15.37 15.20 13.71
CA SER A 658 14.32 15.56 12.73
C SER A 658 13.56 14.35 12.18
N GLN A 659 14.26 13.24 11.94
CA GLN A 659 13.69 11.99 11.44
C GLN A 659 12.74 11.31 12.44
N ASP A 660 12.94 11.53 13.74
CA ASP A 660 12.19 10.91 14.83
C ASP A 660 11.01 11.77 15.31
N ARG A 661 10.87 13.01 14.80
CA ARG A 661 9.83 13.97 15.22
C ARG A 661 8.41 13.44 15.00
N SER A 662 8.18 12.70 13.91
CA SER A 662 6.87 12.09 13.60
C SER A 662 6.39 11.14 14.69
N LEU A 663 7.33 10.45 15.38
CA LEU A 663 7.03 9.53 16.47
C LEU A 663 6.85 10.25 17.82
N ALA A 664 7.59 11.33 18.05
CA ALA A 664 7.50 12.11 19.28
C ALA A 664 6.37 13.14 19.30
N ILE A 665 5.80 13.52 18.15
CA ILE A 665 4.83 14.64 18.02
C ILE A 665 3.56 14.46 18.88
N ASN A 666 3.24 13.21 19.26
CA ASN A 666 2.11 12.84 20.11
C ASN A 666 2.48 12.57 21.57
N ASN A 667 3.76 12.65 21.92
CA ASN A 667 4.19 12.44 23.29
C ASN A 667 3.58 13.54 24.19
N PRO A 668 2.88 13.17 25.29
CA PRO A 668 2.18 14.14 26.14
C PRO A 668 3.13 15.05 26.91
N GLN A 669 4.40 14.68 27.06
CA GLN A 669 5.43 15.50 27.69
C GLN A 669 6.10 16.47 26.70
N LEU A 670 5.85 16.34 25.39
CA LEU A 670 6.40 17.26 24.41
C LEU A 670 5.81 18.65 24.62
N ALA A 671 6.67 19.64 24.84
CA ALA A 671 6.24 21.00 25.09
C ALA A 671 5.48 21.58 23.88
N ALA A 672 4.37 22.27 24.13
CA ALA A 672 3.48 22.76 23.06
C ALA A 672 4.15 23.78 22.13
N ASP A 673 5.08 24.58 22.65
CA ASP A 673 5.90 25.52 21.88
C ASP A 673 6.86 24.78 20.94
N VAL A 674 7.51 23.71 21.40
CA VAL A 674 8.37 22.85 20.59
C VAL A 674 7.56 22.18 19.47
N LYS A 675 6.39 21.61 19.80
CA LYS A 675 5.48 21.04 18.81
C LYS A 675 5.07 22.04 17.74
N THR A 676 4.78 23.28 18.16
CA THR A 676 4.43 24.38 17.23
C THR A 676 5.59 24.75 16.32
N VAL A 677 6.82 24.80 16.86
CA VAL A 677 8.03 25.05 16.07
C VAL A 677 8.24 23.94 15.05
N TRP A 678 8.14 22.66 15.45
CA TRP A 678 8.29 21.52 14.54
C TRP A 678 7.26 21.52 13.41
N LEU A 679 5.97 21.76 13.72
CA LEU A 679 4.92 21.85 12.70
C LEU A 679 5.11 23.05 11.74
N LYS A 680 5.77 24.12 12.20
CA LYS A 680 6.10 25.26 11.34
C LYS A 680 7.30 24.96 10.43
N GLU A 681 8.28 24.22 10.93
CA GLU A 681 9.44 23.77 10.15
C GLU A 681 9.05 22.71 9.12
N ASP A 682 8.16 21.79 9.50
CA ASP A 682 7.64 20.72 8.66
C ASP A 682 6.12 20.51 8.89
N PRO A 683 5.27 21.12 8.04
CA PRO A 683 3.81 20.94 8.11
C PRO A 683 3.35 19.50 7.87
N SER A 684 4.15 18.64 7.24
CA SER A 684 3.79 17.24 6.99
C SER A 684 3.73 16.43 8.28
N LEU A 685 4.38 16.89 9.36
CA LEU A 685 4.27 16.30 10.69
C LEU A 685 2.83 16.26 11.21
N LEU A 686 1.95 17.12 10.69
CA LEU A 686 0.53 17.12 11.02
C LEU A 686 -0.16 15.79 10.69
N LEU A 687 0.32 15.09 9.65
CA LEU A 687 -0.17 13.76 9.27
C LEU A 687 -0.02 12.75 10.40
N PHE A 688 1.00 12.93 11.25
CA PHE A 688 1.30 12.02 12.34
C PHE A 688 0.65 12.44 13.65
N VAL A 689 0.07 13.64 13.75
CA VAL A 689 -0.59 14.10 14.98
C VAL A 689 -1.88 13.30 15.22
N ASP A 690 -2.11 12.80 16.45
CA ASP A 690 -3.28 11.97 16.78
C ASP A 690 -4.60 12.72 16.69
N LYS A 691 -4.57 13.99 17.08
CA LYS A 691 -5.70 14.93 17.03
C LYS A 691 -5.25 16.22 16.36
N PRO A 692 -5.05 16.18 15.04
CA PRO A 692 -4.59 17.34 14.29
C PRO A 692 -5.71 18.39 14.24
N ASP A 693 -5.32 19.66 14.10
CA ASP A 693 -6.29 20.70 13.77
C ASP A 693 -6.83 20.43 12.35
N LEU A 694 -8.15 20.19 12.24
CA LEU A 694 -8.78 19.90 10.95
C LEU A 694 -8.62 21.04 9.95
N SER A 695 -8.52 22.30 10.40
CA SER A 695 -8.23 23.43 9.51
C SER A 695 -6.84 23.29 8.91
N GLN A 696 -5.84 22.98 9.72
CA GLN A 696 -4.47 22.78 9.25
C GLN A 696 -4.36 21.56 8.33
N LEU A 697 -5.12 20.49 8.58
CA LEU A 697 -5.17 19.34 7.67
C LEU A 697 -5.80 19.71 6.33
N ARG A 698 -6.91 20.47 6.33
CA ARG A 698 -7.51 20.99 5.09
C ARG A 698 -6.55 21.88 4.33
N ASP A 699 -5.79 22.73 5.03
CA ASP A 699 -4.73 23.52 4.42
C ASP A 699 -3.63 22.65 3.82
N LEU A 700 -3.26 21.55 4.51
CA LEU A 700 -2.27 20.59 4.01
C LEU A 700 -2.78 19.82 2.78
N VAL A 701 -4.07 19.49 2.71
CA VAL A 701 -4.67 18.92 1.48
C VAL A 701 -4.56 19.89 0.31
N LYS A 702 -4.74 21.20 0.56
CA LYS A 702 -4.70 22.24 -0.48
C LYS A 702 -3.29 22.67 -0.88
N THR A 703 -2.35 22.67 0.07
CA THR A 703 -1.03 23.31 -0.08
C THR A 703 0.15 22.39 0.20
N GLY A 704 -0.08 21.12 0.55
CA GLY A 704 0.96 20.14 0.78
C GLY A 704 1.91 20.03 -0.43
N ALA A 705 3.21 19.86 -0.17
CA ALA A 705 4.24 19.98 -1.21
C ALA A 705 4.17 18.89 -2.30
N THR A 706 3.66 17.71 -1.94
CA THR A 706 3.56 16.54 -2.82
C THR A 706 2.16 15.97 -2.81
N ARG A 707 1.81 15.21 -3.86
CA ARG A 707 0.51 14.52 -3.93
C ARG A 707 0.34 13.53 -2.79
N LYS A 708 1.40 12.77 -2.47
CA LYS A 708 1.39 11.81 -1.35
C LYS A 708 0.97 12.48 -0.03
N ILE A 709 1.54 13.65 0.27
CA ILE A 709 1.20 14.41 1.49
C ILE A 709 -0.26 14.88 1.44
N ARG A 710 -0.71 15.41 0.30
CA ARG A 710 -2.09 15.91 0.13
C ARG A 710 -3.13 14.77 0.25
N ASN A 711 -2.85 13.62 -0.37
CA ASN A 711 -3.71 12.43 -0.31
C ASN A 711 -3.76 11.86 1.10
N GLU A 712 -2.62 11.76 1.78
CA GLU A 712 -2.57 11.29 3.17
C GLU A 712 -3.33 12.26 4.09
N ALA A 713 -3.18 13.58 3.89
CA ALA A 713 -3.94 14.57 4.65
C ALA A 713 -5.45 14.43 4.43
N ARG A 714 -5.88 14.10 3.20
CA ARG A 714 -7.29 13.85 2.86
C ARG A 714 -7.79 12.59 3.56
N HIS A 715 -7.07 11.49 3.43
CA HIS A 715 -7.41 10.24 4.11
C HIS A 715 -7.55 10.47 5.62
N ARG A 716 -6.62 11.24 6.21
CA ARG A 716 -6.68 11.63 7.63
C ARG A 716 -7.88 12.51 7.96
N LEU A 717 -8.38 13.36 7.06
CA LEU A 717 -9.65 14.09 7.28
C LEU A 717 -10.85 13.16 7.27
N GLU A 718 -10.93 12.25 6.30
CA GLU A 718 -12.00 11.26 6.19
C GLU A 718 -12.05 10.28 7.38
N GLU A 719 -10.90 9.99 8.00
CA GLU A 719 -10.83 9.21 9.24
C GLU A 719 -11.26 10.00 10.49
N LYS A 720 -11.16 11.32 10.48
CA LYS A 720 -11.24 12.18 11.67
C LYS A 720 -12.50 13.04 11.71
N GLN A 721 -13.39 12.93 10.73
CA GLN A 721 -14.73 13.52 10.68
C GLN A 721 -15.79 12.43 10.70
#